data_AF-A0A432JPA8-F1
#
_entry.id   AF-A0A432JPA8-F1
#
_cell.length_a   1.000
_cell.length_b   1.000
_cell.length_c   1.000
_cell.angle_alpha   90.00
_cell.angle_beta   90.00
_cell.angle_gamma   90.00
#
_symmetry.space_group_name_H-M   'P 1'
#
loop_
_entity.id
_entity.type
_entity.pdbx_description
1 polymer ?
#
loop_
_entity_poly.entity_id
_entity_poly.type
_entity_poly.pdbx_seq_one_letter_code
_entity_poly.pdbx_strand_id
1 'polypeptide(L)'
;MNLSKRFLLVLAVIVFFSNNIFAQLSGTKTIGGTNPDYATFSAAVSDLNSSGVNGPVVFNVAPGTYDEQFVLASVTGASDTNTIVFQSSNGDSTSVILKYAAATTATDNYVVKLDGADHISFKSMTIKRYGAGGYAMVVRFEGACDSISFENNVIMNDAINSTSDQTTLIYAVNGGTNTHEYSSFVNNRFVNGANAIYHFGPSSSVKCDGTIVSNNIFENQGKYAMRLSYQSAPLISGNKVTNNAGSASTYTAFIGNYIDSAFVFENNKLALTKGTGLSLQTSSGGGATGLITNNFISIAGTGTGITLNNTGHQNIYFNSIRIVGASAIGAYFQGSATNANRFKNNIVQMDGNASCMKVYNAPNAFLELDYNNYYFPNGNMGKYNNSTYYTTLAAWQTATSKEVNSLNFIPNFMSVTDLHIVSSNVALQGTSSNTSPFSNKDIDGQKRNSVTPDMGADEFSITDVAIDSIHLDTSMCYGDHYVLKVDIKNTGNVTLTSVNVPIVYTMVLGSAINTGLAQISSLAPGAVYTHTFATPVPGLPIGNQVFRMMINMTDDADSTNNYDSINVAIHDYPYSKLPNDTAVCGGQTLVLDPGPGYTYLWFDGSTNQTYTLDSTGIGYGGKYISVEISNYGCTIDDSTLALFVNCTSIENMEKAQSFHIYPNPTKDVLRINNTSNQPIKEVEILSMDGQLLRSMRFANRESINVSELPSGLFYLRIYTDDGVIVKKFVKD
;
A
#
# COMPACT_ATOMS: atom_id res chain seq x y z
N MET A 1 -23.07 31.77 96.50
CA MET A 1 -22.26 30.76 95.77
C MET A 1 -21.85 31.38 94.44
N ASN A 2 -20.55 31.62 94.25
CA ASN A 2 -19.97 32.67 93.41
C ASN A 2 -20.19 32.54 91.90
N LEU A 3 -20.54 33.66 91.27
CA LEU A 3 -20.59 33.89 89.82
C LEU A 3 -19.28 33.48 89.11
N SER A 4 -18.13 33.56 89.80
CA SER A 4 -16.82 33.17 89.25
C SER A 4 -16.67 31.66 89.01
N LYS A 5 -17.38 30.80 89.75
CA LYS A 5 -17.35 29.34 89.51
C LYS A 5 -18.18 28.93 88.29
N ARG A 6 -19.23 29.69 87.94
CA ARG A 6 -20.01 29.46 86.70
C ARG A 6 -19.28 29.97 85.46
N PHE A 7 -18.55 31.07 85.57
CA PHE A 7 -17.73 31.58 84.47
C PHE A 7 -16.54 30.66 84.15
N LEU A 8 -15.86 30.12 85.16
CA LEU A 8 -14.81 29.10 84.94
C LEU A 8 -15.36 27.78 84.39
N LEU A 9 -16.56 27.37 84.77
CA LEU A 9 -17.17 26.14 84.23
C LEU A 9 -17.60 26.33 82.77
N VAL A 10 -18.11 27.50 82.39
CA VAL A 10 -18.46 27.83 81.00
C VAL A 10 -17.20 28.02 80.13
N LEU A 11 -16.14 28.64 80.66
CA LEU A 11 -14.85 28.75 79.96
C LEU A 11 -14.15 27.40 79.83
N ALA A 12 -14.23 26.53 80.85
CA ALA A 12 -13.73 25.15 80.77
C ALA A 12 -14.53 24.31 79.76
N VAL A 13 -15.86 24.46 79.70
CA VAL A 13 -16.69 23.77 78.70
C VAL A 13 -16.38 24.28 77.29
N ILE A 14 -16.10 25.58 77.07
CA ILE A 14 -15.70 26.11 75.76
C ILE A 14 -14.28 25.66 75.35
N VAL A 15 -13.36 25.48 76.30
CA VAL A 15 -12.01 24.94 76.03
C VAL A 15 -12.02 23.42 75.81
N PHE A 16 -13.00 22.69 76.36
CA PHE A 16 -13.21 21.27 76.05
C PHE A 16 -14.02 21.01 74.76
N PHE A 17 -14.61 22.05 74.16
CA PHE A 17 -15.24 22.03 72.83
C PHE A 17 -14.44 22.83 71.79
N SER A 18 -13.12 22.98 71.96
CA SER A 18 -12.27 23.31 70.81
C SER A 18 -12.27 22.08 69.90
N ASN A 19 -13.19 22.04 68.94
CA ASN A 19 -12.98 21.22 67.74
C ASN A 19 -11.56 21.57 67.27
N ASN A 20 -10.67 20.57 67.21
CA ASN A 20 -9.38 20.76 66.56
C ASN A 20 -9.70 21.13 65.12
N ILE A 21 -9.64 22.43 64.80
CA ILE A 21 -9.79 22.93 63.44
C ILE A 21 -8.46 22.57 62.77
N PHE A 22 -8.39 21.38 62.18
CA PHE A 22 -7.26 21.02 61.34
C PHE A 22 -7.26 21.94 60.12
N ALA A 23 -6.08 22.45 59.75
CA ALA A 23 -5.96 23.30 58.58
C ALA A 23 -6.22 22.45 57.32
N GLN A 24 -7.18 22.89 56.50
CA GLN A 24 -7.45 22.30 55.20
C GLN A 24 -6.21 22.28 54.31
N LEU A 25 -6.05 21.20 53.54
CA LEU A 25 -4.91 21.04 52.65
C LEU A 25 -5.04 21.91 51.39
N SER A 26 -3.91 22.40 50.91
CA SER A 26 -3.75 23.06 49.61
C SER A 26 -2.30 23.04 49.17
N GLY A 27 -2.08 23.28 47.88
CA GLY A 27 -0.76 23.38 47.27
C GLY A 27 -0.08 22.02 47.06
N THR A 28 1.22 22.07 46.80
CA THR A 28 2.03 20.87 46.61
C THR A 28 2.44 20.28 47.96
N LYS A 29 2.27 18.97 48.11
CA LYS A 29 2.72 18.14 49.23
C LYS A 29 3.61 17.02 48.71
N THR A 30 4.44 16.46 49.57
CA THR A 30 5.35 15.35 49.25
C THR A 30 5.02 14.11 50.06
N ILE A 31 5.09 12.93 49.41
CA ILE A 31 4.94 11.63 50.06
C ILE A 31 6.23 10.82 49.87
N GLY A 32 6.82 10.36 50.97
CA GLY A 32 8.05 9.56 50.99
C GLY A 32 9.31 10.33 50.55
N GLY A 33 10.45 9.64 50.53
CA GLY A 33 11.75 10.26 50.22
C GLY A 33 12.40 10.93 51.44
N THR A 34 13.20 11.98 51.22
CA THR A 34 13.94 12.68 52.29
C THR A 34 13.16 13.90 52.77
N ASN A 35 12.82 13.94 54.07
CA ASN A 35 12.06 15.01 54.73
C ASN A 35 10.71 15.35 54.05
N PRO A 36 9.81 14.38 53.83
CA PRO A 36 8.53 14.65 53.19
C PRO A 36 7.53 15.34 54.12
N ASP A 37 6.50 15.97 53.54
CA ASP A 37 5.30 16.41 54.27
C ASP A 37 4.58 15.20 54.89
N TYR A 38 4.54 14.08 54.17
CA TYR A 38 3.94 12.82 54.59
C TYR A 38 4.90 11.65 54.39
N ALA A 39 5.10 10.83 55.41
CA ALA A 39 5.92 9.63 55.25
C ALA A 39 5.26 8.55 54.37
N THR A 40 3.92 8.51 54.33
CA THR A 40 3.12 7.43 53.73
C THR A 40 1.87 7.96 53.04
N PHE A 41 1.28 7.17 52.14
CA PHE A 41 -0.02 7.50 51.53
C PHE A 41 -1.12 7.58 52.58
N SER A 42 -1.12 6.63 53.51
CA SER A 42 -2.14 6.52 54.56
C SER A 42 -2.17 7.76 55.46
N ALA A 43 -1.02 8.39 55.73
CA ALA A 43 -0.95 9.64 56.48
C ALA A 43 -1.57 10.81 55.70
N ALA A 44 -1.25 10.96 54.41
CA ALA A 44 -1.84 11.97 53.55
C ALA A 44 -3.36 11.79 53.41
N VAL A 45 -3.82 10.55 53.23
CA VAL A 45 -5.24 10.20 53.12
C VAL A 45 -5.99 10.43 54.43
N SER A 46 -5.36 10.17 55.58
CA SER A 46 -5.94 10.49 56.88
C SER A 46 -6.21 11.99 57.04
N ASP A 47 -5.29 12.84 56.59
CA ASP A 47 -5.48 14.29 56.62
C ASP A 47 -6.55 14.74 55.61
N LEU A 48 -6.59 14.18 54.39
CA LEU A 48 -7.66 14.46 53.43
C LEU A 48 -9.04 14.11 54.02
N ASN A 49 -9.18 12.93 54.62
CA ASN A 49 -10.44 12.45 55.19
C ASN A 49 -10.90 13.29 56.40
N SER A 50 -9.97 13.81 57.21
CA SER A 50 -10.29 14.52 58.45
C SER A 50 -10.36 16.04 58.30
N SER A 51 -9.54 16.60 57.41
CA SER A 51 -9.35 18.05 57.27
C SER A 51 -9.97 18.60 55.99
N GLY A 52 -10.04 17.81 54.92
CA GLY A 52 -10.49 18.29 53.61
C GLY A 52 -9.46 19.18 52.91
N VAL A 53 -9.92 19.87 51.86
CA VAL A 53 -9.11 20.78 51.03
C VAL A 53 -9.74 22.17 50.93
N ASN A 54 -8.92 23.21 50.82
CA ASN A 54 -9.36 24.60 50.57
C ASN A 54 -8.76 25.21 49.29
N GLY A 55 -8.05 24.39 48.53
CA GLY A 55 -7.42 24.70 47.26
C GLY A 55 -7.02 23.39 46.57
N PRO A 56 -6.56 23.43 45.31
CA PRO A 56 -6.02 22.24 44.66
C PRO A 56 -4.82 21.68 45.44
N VAL A 57 -4.76 20.36 45.56
CA VAL A 57 -3.68 19.63 46.24
C VAL A 57 -2.99 18.69 45.27
N VAL A 58 -1.66 18.75 45.21
CA VAL A 58 -0.85 17.80 44.44
C VAL A 58 0.13 17.11 45.38
N PHE A 59 0.01 15.80 45.52
CA PHE A 59 0.97 14.94 46.20
C PHE A 59 2.02 14.43 45.21
N ASN A 60 3.23 15.00 45.29
CA ASN A 60 4.42 14.51 44.60
C ASN A 60 5.04 13.35 45.39
N VAL A 61 4.92 12.13 44.85
CA VAL A 61 5.39 10.92 45.50
C VAL A 61 6.81 10.60 45.06
N ALA A 62 7.73 10.44 46.01
CA ALA A 62 9.10 10.06 45.73
C ALA A 62 9.17 8.59 45.24
N PRO A 63 10.12 8.24 44.35
CA PRO A 63 10.34 6.85 43.94
C PRO A 63 10.50 5.92 45.14
N GLY A 64 9.79 4.79 45.11
CA GLY A 64 9.73 3.88 46.25
C GLY A 64 8.62 2.84 46.11
N THR A 65 8.64 1.87 47.02
CA THR A 65 7.58 0.89 47.17
C THR A 65 6.84 1.15 48.48
N TYR A 66 5.53 1.32 48.39
CA TYR A 66 4.64 1.68 49.48
C TYR A 66 3.67 0.51 49.67
N ASP A 67 3.88 -0.26 50.75
CA ASP A 67 3.04 -1.43 51.09
C ASP A 67 1.90 -0.97 51.99
N GLU A 68 0.85 -0.46 51.36
CA GLU A 68 -0.20 0.31 52.02
C GLU A 68 -1.56 0.02 51.39
N GLN A 69 -2.59 0.13 52.22
CA GLN A 69 -3.98 0.05 51.82
C GLN A 69 -4.73 1.17 52.51
N PHE A 70 -5.60 1.88 51.78
CA PHE A 70 -6.37 2.98 52.35
C PHE A 70 -7.76 3.12 51.74
N VAL A 71 -8.62 3.78 52.51
CA VAL A 71 -9.94 4.26 52.08
C VAL A 71 -9.86 5.78 51.99
N LEU A 72 -10.13 6.33 50.82
CA LEU A 72 -10.32 7.76 50.60
C LEU A 72 -11.83 8.01 50.54
N ALA A 73 -12.35 8.68 51.56
CA ALA A 73 -13.75 9.06 51.64
C ALA A 73 -14.01 10.32 50.80
N SER A 74 -15.27 10.75 50.73
CA SER A 74 -15.62 12.09 50.24
C SER A 74 -14.81 13.16 50.96
N VAL A 75 -14.03 13.94 50.19
CA VAL A 75 -13.13 14.96 50.73
C VAL A 75 -13.84 16.30 50.76
N THR A 76 -14.04 16.84 51.97
CA THR A 76 -14.69 18.16 52.12
C THR A 76 -13.91 19.23 51.37
N GLY A 77 -14.59 19.97 50.51
CA GLY A 77 -14.01 21.07 49.72
C GLY A 77 -13.44 20.67 48.36
N ALA A 78 -13.40 19.38 48.02
CA ALA A 78 -13.05 18.91 46.69
C ALA A 78 -14.07 19.41 45.65
N SER A 79 -13.57 19.80 44.48
CA SER A 79 -14.38 20.33 43.36
C SER A 79 -13.54 20.37 42.08
N ASP A 80 -14.15 20.78 40.96
CA ASP A 80 -13.45 21.06 39.70
C ASP A 80 -12.28 22.05 39.84
N THR A 81 -12.31 22.93 40.85
CA THR A 81 -11.21 23.86 41.15
C THR A 81 -10.23 23.29 42.19
N ASN A 82 -10.75 22.63 43.21
CA ASN A 82 -9.97 22.06 44.31
C ASN A 82 -9.76 20.56 44.08
N THR A 83 -8.98 20.23 43.05
CA THR A 83 -8.69 18.84 42.69
C THR A 83 -7.63 18.23 43.61
N ILE A 84 -7.61 16.91 43.69
CA ILE A 84 -6.60 16.16 44.46
C ILE A 84 -5.86 15.22 43.52
N VAL A 85 -4.55 15.38 43.42
CA VAL A 85 -3.71 14.62 42.50
C VAL A 85 -2.63 13.88 43.27
N PHE A 86 -2.53 12.56 43.07
CA PHE A 86 -1.37 11.75 43.46
C PHE A 86 -0.55 11.46 42.21
N GLN A 87 0.74 11.84 42.20
CA GLN A 87 1.60 11.63 41.04
C GLN A 87 3.02 11.23 41.43
N SER A 88 3.69 10.44 40.59
CA SER A 88 5.14 10.27 40.75
C SER A 88 5.86 11.59 40.52
N SER A 89 6.80 11.91 41.41
CA SER A 89 7.64 13.12 41.35
C SER A 89 8.56 13.19 40.12
N ASN A 90 8.83 12.04 39.46
CA ASN A 90 9.68 11.96 38.26
C ASN A 90 8.90 11.62 36.97
N GLY A 91 7.57 11.47 37.04
CA GLY A 91 6.72 11.13 35.90
C GLY A 91 6.86 9.69 35.38
N ASP A 92 7.62 8.82 36.04
CA ASP A 92 7.82 7.41 35.66
C ASP A 92 6.90 6.46 36.47
N SER A 93 5.96 5.83 35.76
CA SER A 93 4.98 4.90 36.32
C SER A 93 5.54 3.65 36.96
N THR A 94 6.80 3.30 36.70
CA THR A 94 7.47 2.13 37.28
C THR A 94 8.22 2.45 38.57
N SER A 95 8.41 3.73 38.88
CA SER A 95 9.27 4.19 39.99
C SER A 95 8.54 4.34 41.33
N VAL A 96 7.24 4.60 41.31
CA VAL A 96 6.37 4.64 42.51
C VAL A 96 5.42 3.45 42.45
N ILE A 97 5.58 2.51 43.38
CA ILE A 97 4.78 1.29 43.46
C ILE A 97 3.95 1.31 44.75
N LEU A 98 2.68 1.67 44.64
CA LEU A 98 1.69 1.48 45.70
C LEU A 98 1.15 0.06 45.60
N LYS A 99 1.34 -0.75 46.65
CA LYS A 99 0.96 -2.15 46.61
C LYS A 99 0.37 -2.62 47.93
N TYR A 100 -0.36 -3.73 47.86
CA TYR A 100 -0.78 -4.47 49.05
C TYR A 100 -1.00 -5.95 48.71
N ALA A 101 -0.85 -6.83 49.69
CA ALA A 101 -0.94 -8.27 49.48
C ALA A 101 -2.37 -8.75 49.17
N ALA A 102 -2.52 -9.67 48.21
CA ALA A 102 -3.77 -10.36 47.93
C ALA A 102 -4.27 -11.12 49.17
N ALA A 103 -5.58 -11.04 49.42
CA ALA A 103 -6.20 -11.59 50.61
C ALA A 103 -6.80 -12.99 50.36
N THR A 104 -7.05 -13.72 51.45
CA THR A 104 -7.80 -14.99 51.44
C THR A 104 -9.30 -14.79 51.69
N THR A 105 -9.74 -13.58 52.05
CA THR A 105 -11.13 -13.19 52.30
C THR A 105 -11.50 -11.90 51.54
N ALA A 106 -12.80 -11.63 51.42
CA ALA A 106 -13.32 -10.49 50.67
C ALA A 106 -13.22 -9.13 51.40
N THR A 107 -12.99 -9.12 52.71
CA THR A 107 -13.16 -7.95 53.58
C THR A 107 -12.34 -6.75 53.12
N ASP A 108 -11.07 -6.99 52.78
CA ASP A 108 -10.10 -5.94 52.45
C ASP A 108 -9.58 -6.09 51.02
N ASN A 109 -10.46 -6.47 50.10
CA ASN A 109 -10.12 -6.75 48.70
C ASN A 109 -9.98 -5.45 47.86
N TYR A 110 -8.94 -4.65 48.13
CA TYR A 110 -8.58 -3.41 47.40
C TYR A 110 -7.23 -2.87 47.87
N VAL A 111 -6.42 -2.26 47.01
CA VAL A 111 -5.30 -1.40 47.45
C VAL A 111 -5.85 -0.01 47.80
N VAL A 112 -6.67 0.54 46.90
CA VAL A 112 -7.34 1.83 47.06
C VAL A 112 -8.85 1.62 47.05
N LYS A 113 -9.55 2.06 48.10
CA LYS A 113 -11.00 2.21 48.08
C LYS A 113 -11.34 3.69 47.98
N LEU A 114 -12.10 4.06 46.95
CA LEU A 114 -12.74 5.36 46.82
C LEU A 114 -14.18 5.21 47.32
N ASP A 115 -14.51 5.90 48.40
CA ASP A 115 -15.79 5.78 49.10
C ASP A 115 -16.52 7.14 49.09
N GLY A 116 -17.24 7.39 48.01
CA GLY A 116 -17.87 8.67 47.72
C GLY A 116 -16.88 9.81 47.43
N ALA A 117 -15.67 9.46 46.96
CA ALA A 117 -14.61 10.43 46.69
C ALA A 117 -14.79 11.07 45.31
N ASP A 118 -14.52 12.36 45.21
CA ASP A 118 -14.71 13.16 43.99
C ASP A 118 -13.44 13.93 43.61
N HIS A 119 -13.24 14.17 42.31
CA HIS A 119 -12.14 14.97 41.74
C HIS A 119 -10.73 14.49 42.12
N ILE A 120 -10.55 13.17 42.14
CA ILE A 120 -9.28 12.50 42.47
C ILE A 120 -8.57 12.03 41.21
N SER A 121 -7.27 12.28 41.11
CA SER A 121 -6.42 11.83 39.99
C SER A 121 -5.22 11.03 40.48
N PHE A 122 -4.95 9.90 39.85
CA PHE A 122 -3.71 9.13 40.00
C PHE A 122 -2.90 9.22 38.70
N LYS A 123 -1.63 9.63 38.77
CA LYS A 123 -0.80 9.86 37.58
C LYS A 123 0.58 9.22 37.66
N SER A 124 0.98 8.56 36.57
CA SER A 124 2.34 8.04 36.40
C SER A 124 2.84 7.23 37.59
N MET A 125 2.06 6.25 38.06
CA MET A 125 2.46 5.35 39.14
C MET A 125 1.96 3.91 38.91
N THR A 126 2.51 2.96 39.67
CA THR A 126 2.03 1.58 39.70
C THR A 126 1.12 1.37 40.91
N ILE A 127 -0.09 0.83 40.68
CA ILE A 127 -0.98 0.35 41.73
C ILE A 127 -1.14 -1.16 41.58
N LYS A 128 -0.72 -1.92 42.60
CA LYS A 128 -0.56 -3.38 42.49
C LYS A 128 -1.15 -4.17 43.64
N ARG A 129 -1.90 -5.23 43.32
CA ARG A 129 -2.19 -6.31 44.28
C ARG A 129 -1.27 -7.51 44.03
N TYR A 130 -0.54 -8.00 45.03
CA TYR A 130 0.49 -9.04 44.83
C TYR A 130 0.26 -10.30 45.67
N GLY A 131 0.74 -11.46 45.21
CA GLY A 131 0.62 -12.74 45.92
C GLY A 131 -0.53 -13.63 45.44
N ALA A 132 -0.63 -14.83 46.02
CA ALA A 132 -1.47 -15.93 45.51
C ALA A 132 -2.92 -15.97 46.06
N GLY A 133 -3.34 -14.97 46.84
CA GLY A 133 -4.69 -14.89 47.39
C GLY A 133 -5.76 -14.75 46.31
N GLY A 134 -6.92 -15.37 46.50
CA GLY A 134 -8.05 -15.32 45.54
C GLY A 134 -8.78 -13.97 45.47
N TYR A 135 -8.49 -13.06 46.40
CA TYR A 135 -9.03 -11.71 46.48
C TYR A 135 -7.91 -10.73 46.14
N ALA A 136 -7.90 -10.31 44.87
CA ALA A 136 -6.79 -9.59 44.27
C ALA A 136 -7.22 -8.28 43.56
N MET A 137 -8.28 -7.63 44.03
CA MET A 137 -8.76 -6.37 43.46
C MET A 137 -7.85 -5.20 43.80
N VAL A 138 -7.68 -4.27 42.86
CA VAL A 138 -6.67 -3.20 42.97
C VAL A 138 -7.31 -1.88 43.42
N VAL A 139 -8.32 -1.40 42.69
CA VAL A 139 -9.08 -0.20 43.04
C VAL A 139 -10.56 -0.54 43.10
N ARG A 140 -11.22 -0.08 44.16
CA ARG A 140 -12.65 -0.26 44.37
C ARG A 140 -13.34 1.09 44.49
N PHE A 141 -14.40 1.29 43.73
CA PHE A 141 -15.27 2.47 43.85
C PHE A 141 -16.55 2.05 44.55
N GLU A 142 -16.95 2.81 45.56
CA GLU A 142 -18.13 2.61 46.38
C GLU A 142 -18.74 3.98 46.72
N GLY A 143 -20.06 4.04 46.87
CA GLY A 143 -20.76 5.32 46.98
C GLY A 143 -20.76 6.11 45.67
N ALA A 144 -21.13 7.39 45.76
CA ALA A 144 -21.18 8.32 44.63
C ALA A 144 -19.78 8.90 44.39
N CYS A 145 -19.06 8.39 43.39
CA CYS A 145 -17.75 8.91 42.98
C CYS A 145 -17.88 9.68 41.67
N ASP A 146 -17.34 10.89 41.62
CA ASP A 146 -17.37 11.75 40.44
C ASP A 146 -15.97 12.20 40.02
N SER A 147 -15.73 12.32 38.71
CA SER A 147 -14.50 12.92 38.18
C SER A 147 -13.22 12.24 38.66
N ILE A 148 -13.22 10.90 38.68
CA ILE A 148 -12.06 10.09 39.01
C ILE A 148 -11.21 9.83 37.78
N SER A 149 -9.90 10.13 37.85
CA SER A 149 -8.99 9.90 36.72
C SER A 149 -7.78 9.03 37.05
N PHE A 150 -7.44 8.16 36.10
CA PHE A 150 -6.19 7.40 36.06
C PHE A 150 -5.47 7.75 34.75
N GLU A 151 -4.29 8.33 34.85
CA GLU A 151 -3.47 8.76 33.71
C GLU A 151 -2.05 8.16 33.76
N ASN A 152 -1.60 7.53 32.67
CA ASN A 152 -0.24 6.99 32.55
C ASN A 152 0.16 6.00 33.67
N ASN A 153 -0.80 5.26 34.26
CA ASN A 153 -0.52 4.32 35.34
C ASN A 153 -0.27 2.89 34.84
N VAL A 154 0.37 2.09 35.70
CA VAL A 154 0.33 0.63 35.60
C VAL A 154 -0.59 0.11 36.69
N ILE A 155 -1.68 -0.57 36.33
CA ILE A 155 -2.65 -1.13 37.27
C ILE A 155 -2.65 -2.63 37.07
N MET A 156 -2.30 -3.40 38.11
CA MET A 156 -2.04 -4.82 37.92
C MET A 156 -2.27 -5.68 39.16
N ASN A 157 -2.47 -6.98 38.91
CA ASN A 157 -2.34 -8.00 39.95
C ASN A 157 -1.60 -9.23 39.41
N ASP A 158 -1.39 -10.24 40.27
CA ASP A 158 -0.69 -11.48 39.90
C ASP A 158 -1.66 -12.59 39.39
N ALA A 159 -2.95 -12.29 39.20
CA ALA A 159 -3.99 -13.26 38.85
C ALA A 159 -4.11 -13.47 37.33
N ILE A 160 -3.25 -14.30 36.75
CA ILE A 160 -3.23 -14.62 35.32
C ILE A 160 -4.38 -15.57 34.96
N ASN A 161 -5.06 -15.33 33.83
CA ASN A 161 -6.17 -16.16 33.30
C ASN A 161 -7.36 -16.35 34.26
N SER A 162 -7.44 -15.57 35.34
CA SER A 162 -8.54 -15.65 36.30
C SER A 162 -9.88 -15.31 35.63
N THR A 163 -10.95 -15.95 36.08
CA THR A 163 -12.33 -15.60 35.68
C THR A 163 -13.16 -15.11 36.87
N SER A 164 -12.54 -14.97 38.04
CA SER A 164 -13.17 -14.49 39.27
C SER A 164 -13.20 -12.97 39.33
N ASP A 165 -14.39 -12.39 39.48
CA ASP A 165 -14.56 -10.93 39.61
C ASP A 165 -13.84 -10.36 40.85
N GLN A 166 -13.45 -11.21 41.82
CA GLN A 166 -12.63 -10.84 42.98
C GLN A 166 -11.18 -10.48 42.64
N THR A 167 -10.78 -10.68 41.38
CA THR A 167 -9.44 -10.36 40.86
C THR A 167 -9.49 -9.23 39.82
N THR A 168 -10.54 -8.42 39.85
CA THR A 168 -10.73 -7.27 38.96
C THR A 168 -9.76 -6.13 39.32
N LEU A 169 -9.15 -5.46 38.34
CA LEU A 169 -8.23 -4.36 38.62
C LEU A 169 -8.98 -3.11 39.10
N ILE A 170 -9.90 -2.58 38.31
CA ILE A 170 -10.81 -1.48 38.68
C ILE A 170 -12.23 -2.01 38.78
N TYR A 171 -12.81 -1.95 39.98
CA TYR A 171 -14.18 -2.42 40.21
C TYR A 171 -15.04 -1.31 40.80
N ALA A 172 -15.98 -0.80 39.99
CA ALA A 172 -17.00 0.11 40.48
C ALA A 172 -18.25 -0.68 40.87
N VAL A 173 -18.66 -0.59 42.13
CA VAL A 173 -19.74 -1.41 42.66
C VAL A 173 -21.08 -0.96 42.05
N ASN A 174 -21.94 -1.92 41.69
CA ASN A 174 -23.33 -1.64 41.28
C ASN A 174 -24.22 -1.36 42.51
N GLY A 175 -25.18 -0.44 42.41
CA GLY A 175 -26.22 -0.23 43.43
C GLY A 175 -26.88 1.15 43.30
N GLY A 176 -28.05 1.32 43.91
CA GLY A 176 -28.84 2.55 43.79
C GLY A 176 -28.15 3.83 44.29
N THR A 177 -27.17 3.70 45.19
CA THR A 177 -26.36 4.81 45.72
C THR A 177 -24.96 4.90 45.11
N ASN A 178 -24.65 4.04 44.14
CA ASN A 178 -23.34 3.92 43.52
C ASN A 178 -23.36 4.56 42.12
N THR A 179 -23.21 5.88 42.06
CA THR A 179 -23.04 6.67 40.83
C THR A 179 -21.56 6.94 40.61
N HIS A 180 -21.05 6.65 39.42
CA HIS A 180 -19.61 6.71 39.10
C HIS A 180 -19.40 7.54 37.82
N GLU A 181 -19.73 8.82 37.87
CA GLU A 181 -19.77 9.70 36.69
C GLU A 181 -18.38 10.27 36.35
N TYR A 182 -18.18 10.62 35.09
CA TYR A 182 -16.96 11.27 34.58
C TYR A 182 -15.66 10.52 34.92
N SER A 183 -15.72 9.18 35.00
CA SER A 183 -14.54 8.34 35.22
C SER A 183 -13.67 8.28 33.97
N SER A 184 -12.38 8.60 34.10
CA SER A 184 -11.44 8.67 32.99
C SER A 184 -10.24 7.73 33.18
N PHE A 185 -10.00 6.88 32.19
CA PHE A 185 -8.87 5.95 32.14
C PHE A 185 -8.10 6.22 30.85
N VAL A 186 -6.99 6.95 30.95
CA VAL A 186 -6.22 7.40 29.77
C VAL A 186 -4.75 6.97 29.86
N ASN A 187 -4.22 6.42 28.77
CA ASN A 187 -2.81 6.02 28.64
C ASN A 187 -2.32 5.02 29.71
N ASN A 188 -3.20 4.25 30.33
CA ASN A 188 -2.81 3.28 31.35
C ASN A 188 -2.46 1.93 30.74
N ARG A 189 -1.70 1.15 31.50
CA ARG A 189 -1.44 -0.27 31.22
C ARG A 189 -2.11 -1.14 32.30
N PHE A 190 -3.03 -1.99 31.87
CA PHE A 190 -3.77 -2.93 32.71
C PHE A 190 -3.25 -4.36 32.51
N VAL A 191 -2.71 -4.97 33.56
CA VAL A 191 -2.03 -6.27 33.45
C VAL A 191 -2.67 -7.31 34.37
N ASN A 192 -3.04 -8.46 33.78
CA ASN A 192 -3.69 -9.60 34.43
C ASN A 192 -5.07 -9.28 35.03
N GLY A 193 -5.55 -10.15 35.91
CA GLY A 193 -6.87 -10.09 36.54
C GLY A 193 -7.95 -10.78 35.72
N ALA A 194 -9.12 -10.99 36.32
CA ALA A 194 -10.27 -11.44 35.54
C ALA A 194 -10.79 -10.33 34.63
N ASN A 195 -10.91 -9.13 35.20
CA ASN A 195 -11.37 -7.94 34.50
C ASN A 195 -10.37 -6.81 34.73
N ALA A 196 -10.05 -6.01 33.71
CA ALA A 196 -9.28 -4.79 33.96
C ALA A 196 -10.19 -3.67 34.44
N ILE A 197 -11.24 -3.33 33.68
CA ILE A 197 -12.23 -2.36 34.11
C ILE A 197 -13.59 -3.04 34.21
N TYR A 198 -14.21 -2.99 35.39
CA TYR A 198 -15.56 -3.44 35.61
C TYR A 198 -16.35 -2.30 36.25
N HIS A 199 -17.07 -1.57 35.41
CA HIS A 199 -17.67 -0.29 35.77
C HIS A 199 -19.18 -0.32 35.54
N PHE A 200 -19.93 -0.01 36.59
CA PHE A 200 -21.39 -0.03 36.61
C PHE A 200 -21.93 1.37 36.84
N GLY A 201 -23.06 1.69 36.22
CA GLY A 201 -23.97 2.68 36.75
C GLY A 201 -25.04 2.05 37.64
N PRO A 202 -25.91 2.86 38.26
CA PRO A 202 -26.90 2.36 39.21
C PRO A 202 -27.94 1.40 38.62
N SER A 203 -28.47 1.69 37.43
CA SER A 203 -29.56 0.89 36.82
C SER A 203 -29.81 1.23 35.34
N SER A 204 -30.69 0.50 34.66
CA SER A 204 -31.10 0.85 33.29
C SER A 204 -31.84 2.19 33.16
N SER A 205 -32.45 2.67 34.25
CA SER A 205 -33.15 3.96 34.32
C SER A 205 -32.30 5.13 34.84
N VAL A 206 -31.18 4.84 35.52
CA VAL A 206 -30.23 5.82 36.04
C VAL A 206 -28.84 5.36 35.64
N LYS A 207 -28.29 5.99 34.60
CA LYS A 207 -27.00 5.63 33.99
C LYS A 207 -25.94 6.66 34.37
N CYS A 208 -24.68 6.24 34.39
CA CYS A 208 -23.56 7.18 34.56
C CYS A 208 -23.16 7.79 33.21
N ASP A 209 -22.87 9.08 33.21
CA ASP A 209 -22.33 9.81 32.06
C ASP A 209 -20.79 9.93 32.13
N GLY A 210 -20.17 10.26 30.98
CA GLY A 210 -18.81 10.79 30.93
C GLY A 210 -17.67 9.78 31.08
N THR A 211 -17.94 8.47 31.05
CA THR A 211 -16.88 7.45 31.10
C THR A 211 -16.01 7.49 29.85
N ILE A 212 -14.70 7.69 30.04
CA ILE A 212 -13.69 7.72 28.98
C ILE A 212 -12.67 6.62 29.23
N VAL A 213 -12.42 5.79 28.21
CA VAL A 213 -11.37 4.77 28.20
C VAL A 213 -10.58 4.93 26.92
N SER A 214 -9.42 5.60 26.99
CA SER A 214 -8.65 5.94 25.80
C SER A 214 -7.17 5.61 25.88
N ASN A 215 -6.61 5.12 24.76
CA ASN A 215 -5.18 4.87 24.59
C ASN A 215 -4.58 3.94 25.66
N ASN A 216 -5.38 3.05 26.24
CA ASN A 216 -4.90 2.09 27.22
C ASN A 216 -4.39 0.80 26.56
N ILE A 217 -3.50 0.12 27.26
CA ILE A 217 -3.01 -1.21 26.90
C ILE A 217 -3.60 -2.22 27.90
N PHE A 218 -4.35 -3.20 27.39
CA PHE A 218 -4.94 -4.29 28.17
C PHE A 218 -4.26 -5.61 27.84
N GLU A 219 -3.71 -6.27 28.87
CA GLU A 219 -2.91 -7.47 28.73
C GLU A 219 -3.36 -8.55 29.72
N ASN A 220 -3.62 -9.75 29.20
CA ASN A 220 -3.80 -10.99 29.96
C ASN A 220 -5.00 -11.03 30.93
N GLN A 221 -6.07 -10.27 30.65
CA GLN A 221 -7.32 -10.48 31.38
C GLN A 221 -7.92 -11.85 31.03
N GLY A 222 -8.47 -12.55 32.03
CA GLY A 222 -9.04 -13.89 31.81
C GLY A 222 -10.53 -13.90 31.42
N LYS A 223 -11.28 -12.83 31.71
CA LYS A 223 -12.72 -12.71 31.43
C LYS A 223 -13.06 -11.52 30.55
N TYR A 224 -12.77 -10.30 31.01
CA TYR A 224 -13.02 -9.06 30.24
C TYR A 224 -11.80 -8.15 30.23
N ALA A 225 -11.42 -7.54 29.10
CA ALA A 225 -10.58 -6.34 29.22
C ALA A 225 -11.43 -5.25 29.90
N MET A 226 -12.66 -5.06 29.44
CA MET A 226 -13.58 -4.14 30.10
C MET A 226 -15.04 -4.56 30.00
N ARG A 227 -15.76 -4.32 31.09
CA ARG A 227 -17.22 -4.40 31.17
C ARG A 227 -17.77 -3.07 31.64
N LEU A 228 -18.58 -2.44 30.78
CA LEU A 228 -19.32 -1.24 31.09
C LEU A 228 -20.80 -1.58 31.13
N SER A 229 -21.49 -1.24 32.22
CA SER A 229 -22.93 -1.48 32.35
C SER A 229 -23.63 -0.24 32.85
N TYR A 230 -24.83 0.04 32.32
CA TYR A 230 -25.63 1.21 32.71
C TYR A 230 -24.88 2.54 32.52
N GLN A 231 -24.27 2.72 31.35
CA GLN A 231 -23.52 3.92 30.98
C GLN A 231 -24.26 4.67 29.87
N SER A 232 -24.14 5.99 29.87
CA SER A 232 -24.66 6.85 28.82
C SER A 232 -23.48 7.46 28.06
N ALA A 233 -23.49 7.24 26.74
CA ALA A 233 -22.49 7.74 25.79
C ALA A 233 -20.99 7.60 26.19
N PRO A 234 -20.51 6.42 26.64
CA PRO A 234 -19.09 6.29 26.96
C PRO A 234 -18.22 6.32 25.69
N LEU A 235 -17.00 6.85 25.83
CA LEU A 235 -15.99 6.92 24.77
C LEU A 235 -14.89 5.88 24.99
N ILE A 236 -14.75 4.95 24.04
CA ILE A 236 -13.74 3.90 24.05
C ILE A 236 -12.89 4.06 22.77
N SER A 237 -11.73 4.71 22.90
CA SER A 237 -10.97 5.17 21.73
C SER A 237 -9.48 4.83 21.81
N GLY A 238 -8.90 4.24 20.76
CA GLY A 238 -7.45 4.05 20.65
C GLY A 238 -6.85 2.97 21.56
N ASN A 239 -7.67 2.08 22.14
CA ASN A 239 -7.17 1.07 23.08
C ASN A 239 -6.57 -0.13 22.35
N LYS A 240 -5.52 -0.71 22.93
CA LYS A 240 -4.92 -1.97 22.49
C LYS A 240 -5.28 -3.09 23.45
N VAL A 241 -5.82 -4.18 22.93
CA VAL A 241 -6.23 -5.34 23.75
C VAL A 241 -5.59 -6.62 23.25
N THR A 242 -5.00 -7.37 24.17
CA THR A 242 -4.49 -8.73 23.95
C THR A 242 -4.96 -9.65 25.06
N ASN A 243 -5.16 -10.93 24.74
CA ASN A 243 -5.44 -11.95 25.73
C ASN A 243 -4.47 -13.13 25.62
N ASN A 244 -4.44 -13.95 26.67
CA ASN A 244 -3.51 -15.05 26.77
C ASN A 244 -4.03 -16.27 25.99
N ALA A 245 -3.12 -17.12 25.47
CA ALA A 245 -3.52 -18.37 24.82
C ALA A 245 -4.34 -19.30 25.75
N GLY A 246 -4.11 -19.21 27.07
CA GLY A 246 -4.87 -19.90 28.11
C GLY A 246 -6.24 -19.30 28.44
N SER A 247 -6.60 -18.13 27.90
CA SER A 247 -7.91 -17.51 28.14
C SER A 247 -9.06 -18.43 27.70
N ALA A 248 -10.19 -18.33 28.41
CA ALA A 248 -11.40 -19.06 28.08
C ALA A 248 -11.98 -18.61 26.72
N SER A 249 -12.70 -19.49 26.04
CA SER A 249 -13.42 -19.14 24.80
C SER A 249 -14.52 -18.10 25.02
N THR A 250 -14.94 -17.90 26.27
CA THR A 250 -15.93 -16.89 26.69
C THR A 250 -15.32 -15.52 26.98
N TYR A 251 -13.99 -15.37 26.86
CA TYR A 251 -13.33 -14.07 27.00
C TYR A 251 -13.97 -13.05 26.05
N THR A 252 -14.17 -11.83 26.52
CA THR A 252 -14.69 -10.72 25.71
C THR A 252 -13.85 -9.48 25.95
N ALA A 253 -13.26 -8.88 24.91
CA ALA A 253 -12.44 -7.67 25.08
C ALA A 253 -13.31 -6.51 25.63
N PHE A 254 -14.40 -6.17 24.95
CA PHE A 254 -15.37 -5.20 25.45
C PHE A 254 -16.76 -5.79 25.54
N ILE A 255 -17.39 -5.68 26.72
CA ILE A 255 -18.81 -5.95 26.90
C ILE A 255 -19.55 -4.72 27.44
N GLY A 256 -20.58 -4.30 26.71
CA GLY A 256 -21.50 -3.23 27.08
C GLY A 256 -22.89 -3.78 27.38
N ASN A 257 -23.46 -3.44 28.54
CA ASN A 257 -24.85 -3.80 28.88
C ASN A 257 -25.64 -2.55 29.23
N TYR A 258 -26.80 -2.34 28.59
CA TYR A 258 -27.60 -1.12 28.79
C TYR A 258 -26.78 0.15 28.60
N ILE A 259 -25.96 0.17 27.54
CA ILE A 259 -25.27 1.38 27.08
C ILE A 259 -26.18 2.08 26.07
N ASP A 260 -26.59 3.29 26.40
CA ASP A 260 -27.49 4.06 25.54
C ASP A 260 -26.82 5.37 25.08
N SER A 261 -27.53 6.12 24.23
CA SER A 261 -27.07 7.39 23.64
C SER A 261 -25.90 7.20 22.65
N ALA A 262 -25.19 8.30 22.31
CA ALA A 262 -24.10 8.33 21.34
C ALA A 262 -22.81 7.68 21.87
N PHE A 263 -22.87 6.40 22.24
CA PHE A 263 -21.69 5.57 22.54
C PHE A 263 -20.69 5.62 21.39
N VAL A 264 -19.40 5.67 21.69
CA VAL A 264 -18.33 5.67 20.69
C VAL A 264 -17.31 4.58 21.00
N PHE A 265 -17.09 3.68 20.03
CA PHE A 265 -16.03 2.68 20.03
C PHE A 265 -15.22 2.82 18.75
N GLU A 266 -14.07 3.48 18.86
CA GLU A 266 -13.28 3.86 17.69
C GLU A 266 -11.78 3.62 17.82
N ASN A 267 -11.11 3.39 16.68
CA ASN A 267 -9.65 3.31 16.61
C ASN A 267 -9.02 2.24 17.54
N ASN A 268 -9.78 1.25 18.00
CA ASN A 268 -9.28 0.22 18.90
C ASN A 268 -8.59 -0.89 18.09
N LYS A 269 -7.45 -1.37 18.59
CA LYS A 269 -6.67 -2.47 18.00
C LYS A 269 -6.74 -3.70 18.91
N LEU A 270 -7.61 -4.66 18.57
CA LEU A 270 -7.82 -5.91 19.31
C LEU A 270 -7.11 -7.07 18.61
N ALA A 271 -6.17 -7.70 19.30
CA ALA A 271 -5.45 -8.88 18.80
C ALA A 271 -5.65 -10.04 19.79
N LEU A 272 -6.70 -10.83 19.56
CA LEU A 272 -7.15 -11.87 20.47
C LEU A 272 -6.72 -13.25 19.97
N THR A 273 -6.39 -14.14 20.91
CA THR A 273 -6.15 -15.56 20.63
C THR A 273 -7.45 -16.32 20.39
N LYS A 274 -8.51 -15.97 21.12
CA LYS A 274 -9.89 -16.51 21.01
C LYS A 274 -10.85 -15.61 21.79
N GLY A 275 -12.16 -15.76 21.57
CA GLY A 275 -13.20 -15.04 22.32
C GLY A 275 -13.97 -14.03 21.49
N THR A 276 -14.50 -12.99 22.12
CA THR A 276 -15.31 -11.95 21.46
C THR A 276 -14.58 -10.60 21.48
N GLY A 277 -14.58 -9.88 20.35
CA GLY A 277 -14.06 -8.51 20.29
C GLY A 277 -14.98 -7.54 21.04
N LEU A 278 -16.11 -7.21 20.42
CA LEU A 278 -17.13 -6.30 20.94
C LEU A 278 -18.44 -7.04 21.16
N SER A 279 -19.05 -6.91 22.34
CA SER A 279 -20.38 -7.42 22.65
C SER A 279 -21.25 -6.34 23.29
N LEU A 280 -22.34 -5.94 22.63
CA LEU A 280 -23.35 -5.05 23.17
C LEU A 280 -24.64 -5.81 23.45
N GLN A 281 -25.21 -5.60 24.65
CA GLN A 281 -26.43 -6.25 25.11
C GLN A 281 -27.43 -5.20 25.58
N THR A 282 -28.64 -5.25 25.04
CA THR A 282 -29.74 -4.34 25.40
C THR A 282 -29.28 -2.87 25.41
N SER A 283 -28.46 -2.50 24.44
CA SER A 283 -27.81 -1.18 24.35
C SER A 283 -28.37 -0.48 23.12
N SER A 284 -29.21 0.54 23.28
CA SER A 284 -29.94 1.12 22.13
C SER A 284 -29.78 2.63 22.04
N GLY A 285 -29.48 3.11 20.83
CA GLY A 285 -29.29 4.53 20.54
C GLY A 285 -30.57 5.29 20.18
N GLY A 286 -31.74 4.91 20.71
CA GLY A 286 -33.06 5.37 20.22
C GLY A 286 -33.27 6.89 20.08
N GLY A 287 -32.46 7.72 20.77
CA GLY A 287 -32.38 9.17 20.58
C GLY A 287 -31.10 9.65 19.87
N ALA A 288 -29.94 9.12 20.23
CA ALA A 288 -28.65 9.39 19.61
C ALA A 288 -27.97 8.07 19.24
N THR A 289 -27.59 7.93 17.97
CA THR A 289 -27.05 6.67 17.41
C THR A 289 -25.62 6.44 17.88
N GLY A 290 -25.30 5.23 18.35
CA GLY A 290 -23.93 4.88 18.71
C GLY A 290 -23.03 4.72 17.47
N LEU A 291 -21.72 4.81 17.65
CA LEU A 291 -20.71 4.75 16.60
C LEU A 291 -19.64 3.69 16.93
N ILE A 292 -19.46 2.74 16.01
CA ILE A 292 -18.44 1.69 16.04
C ILE A 292 -17.63 1.83 14.76
N THR A 293 -16.45 2.45 14.82
CA THR A 293 -15.69 2.79 13.59
C THR A 293 -14.19 2.62 13.68
N ASN A 294 -13.52 2.39 12.56
CA ASN A 294 -12.05 2.35 12.48
C ASN A 294 -11.39 1.35 13.45
N ASN A 295 -12.06 0.23 13.77
CA ASN A 295 -11.46 -0.76 14.67
C ASN A 295 -10.77 -1.86 13.89
N PHE A 296 -9.61 -2.28 14.38
CA PHE A 296 -8.97 -3.55 14.00
C PHE A 296 -9.38 -4.62 15.00
N ILE A 297 -10.09 -5.65 14.53
CA ILE A 297 -10.51 -6.79 15.34
C ILE A 297 -9.94 -8.07 14.73
N SER A 298 -8.82 -8.53 15.28
CA SER A 298 -8.18 -9.79 14.92
C SER A 298 -8.42 -10.87 15.97
N ILE A 299 -8.84 -12.05 15.52
CA ILE A 299 -8.99 -13.23 16.39
C ILE A 299 -8.33 -14.45 15.72
N ALA A 300 -7.24 -14.96 16.32
CA ALA A 300 -6.47 -16.08 15.78
C ALA A 300 -7.19 -17.44 15.91
N GLY A 301 -8.10 -17.58 16.87
CA GLY A 301 -8.86 -18.80 17.15
C GLY A 301 -10.35 -18.64 16.91
N THR A 302 -11.16 -19.54 17.47
CA THR A 302 -12.62 -19.43 17.40
C THR A 302 -13.10 -18.23 18.21
N GLY A 303 -14.04 -17.47 17.66
CA GLY A 303 -14.52 -16.26 18.30
C GLY A 303 -15.64 -15.56 17.56
N THR A 304 -15.99 -14.37 18.04
CA THR A 304 -16.91 -13.47 17.36
C THR A 304 -16.31 -12.06 17.30
N GLY A 305 -16.32 -11.41 16.14
CA GLY A 305 -15.78 -10.06 15.99
C GLY A 305 -16.63 -9.04 16.74
N ILE A 306 -17.87 -8.85 16.26
CA ILE A 306 -18.86 -7.94 16.85
C ILE A 306 -20.15 -8.70 17.12
N THR A 307 -20.74 -8.51 18.31
CA THR A 307 -22.06 -9.04 18.69
C THR A 307 -22.96 -7.91 19.14
N LEU A 308 -24.15 -7.80 18.53
CA LEU A 308 -25.26 -6.95 18.98
C LEU A 308 -26.44 -7.83 19.38
N ASN A 309 -26.76 -7.86 20.67
CA ASN A 309 -27.88 -8.61 21.24
C ASN A 309 -28.93 -7.65 21.79
N ASN A 310 -30.17 -7.74 21.28
CA ASN A 310 -31.25 -6.79 21.58
C ASN A 310 -30.78 -5.33 21.51
N THR A 311 -29.93 -5.03 20.53
CA THR A 311 -29.19 -3.78 20.42
C THR A 311 -29.45 -3.18 19.04
N GLY A 312 -29.91 -1.94 19.03
CA GLY A 312 -30.27 -1.24 17.81
C GLY A 312 -29.68 0.15 17.72
N HIS A 313 -29.86 0.78 16.56
CA HIS A 313 -29.45 2.16 16.28
C HIS A 313 -27.93 2.35 16.49
N GLN A 314 -27.13 1.47 15.89
CA GLN A 314 -25.68 1.58 15.84
C GLN A 314 -25.21 1.88 14.41
N ASN A 315 -24.28 2.83 14.28
CA ASN A 315 -23.49 3.11 13.09
C ASN A 315 -22.20 2.28 13.15
N ILE A 316 -22.09 1.27 12.29
CA ILE A 316 -20.96 0.33 12.27
C ILE A 316 -20.25 0.52 10.94
N TYR A 317 -19.21 1.36 10.93
CA TYR A 317 -18.54 1.80 9.72
C TYR A 317 -17.06 1.53 9.73
N PHE A 318 -16.46 1.25 8.57
CA PHE A 318 -14.98 1.27 8.45
C PHE A 318 -14.27 0.39 9.50
N ASN A 319 -14.82 -0.77 9.86
CA ASN A 319 -14.12 -1.71 10.74
C ASN A 319 -13.44 -2.79 9.90
N SER A 320 -12.24 -3.21 10.30
CA SER A 320 -11.55 -4.36 9.73
C SER A 320 -11.59 -5.51 10.72
N ILE A 321 -12.28 -6.59 10.35
CA ILE A 321 -12.43 -7.80 11.17
C ILE A 321 -11.75 -8.94 10.43
N ARG A 322 -10.80 -9.62 11.09
CA ARG A 322 -10.17 -10.84 10.58
C ARG A 322 -10.24 -11.94 11.63
N ILE A 323 -10.84 -13.07 11.29
CA ILE A 323 -10.91 -14.22 12.19
C ILE A 323 -10.41 -15.48 11.50
N VAL A 324 -9.46 -16.16 12.12
CA VAL A 324 -8.80 -17.34 11.55
C VAL A 324 -9.50 -18.64 11.96
N GLY A 325 -10.02 -18.72 13.19
CA GLY A 325 -10.60 -19.95 13.70
C GLY A 325 -11.88 -20.40 12.99
N ALA A 326 -12.07 -21.72 12.91
CA ALA A 326 -13.32 -22.31 12.43
C ALA A 326 -14.48 -22.08 13.41
N SER A 327 -15.71 -22.24 12.90
CA SER A 327 -16.97 -22.02 13.64
C SER A 327 -17.11 -20.61 14.24
N ALA A 328 -16.33 -19.65 13.74
CA ALA A 328 -16.36 -18.26 14.16
C ALA A 328 -17.46 -17.46 13.44
N ILE A 329 -17.69 -16.24 13.94
CA ILE A 329 -18.68 -15.31 13.37
C ILE A 329 -18.03 -13.93 13.26
N GLY A 330 -18.01 -13.31 12.08
CA GLY A 330 -17.52 -11.94 11.92
C GLY A 330 -18.39 -10.93 12.68
N ALA A 331 -19.67 -10.85 12.30
CA ALA A 331 -20.67 -10.01 12.94
C ALA A 331 -21.93 -10.81 13.31
N TYR A 332 -22.41 -10.68 14.56
CA TYR A 332 -23.57 -11.40 15.06
C TYR A 332 -24.65 -10.45 15.58
N PHE A 333 -25.80 -10.43 14.89
CA PHE A 333 -26.97 -9.66 15.25
C PHE A 333 -28.04 -10.61 15.77
N GLN A 334 -28.50 -10.44 17.01
CA GLN A 334 -29.45 -11.37 17.61
C GLN A 334 -30.49 -10.71 18.50
N GLY A 335 -31.66 -11.36 18.60
CA GLY A 335 -32.76 -10.93 19.46
C GLY A 335 -33.70 -9.93 18.77
N SER A 336 -34.98 -10.00 19.12
CA SER A 336 -36.06 -9.31 18.39
C SER A 336 -36.01 -7.79 18.54
N ALA A 337 -35.32 -7.28 19.55
CA ALA A 337 -35.09 -5.84 19.74
C ALA A 337 -33.84 -5.32 18.99
N THR A 338 -33.06 -6.19 18.34
CA THR A 338 -31.96 -5.75 17.48
C THR A 338 -32.52 -5.19 16.19
N ASN A 339 -32.43 -3.87 16.02
CA ASN A 339 -33.05 -3.16 14.91
C ASN A 339 -32.29 -1.92 14.46
N ALA A 340 -32.60 -1.47 13.23
CA ALA A 340 -32.19 -0.16 12.72
C ALA A 340 -30.68 0.13 12.78
N ASN A 341 -29.83 -0.90 12.71
CA ASN A 341 -28.39 -0.74 12.63
C ASN A 341 -27.97 -0.39 11.20
N ARG A 342 -26.83 0.28 11.06
CA ARG A 342 -26.22 0.62 9.77
C ARG A 342 -24.84 -0.03 9.70
N PHE A 343 -24.65 -0.96 8.78
CA PHE A 343 -23.39 -1.69 8.63
C PHE A 343 -22.84 -1.46 7.21
N LYS A 344 -21.83 -0.57 7.10
CA LYS A 344 -21.28 -0.11 5.81
C LYS A 344 -19.78 0.10 5.83
N ASN A 345 -19.13 0.00 4.68
CA ASN A 345 -17.67 0.19 4.53
C ASN A 345 -16.84 -0.70 5.47
N ASN A 346 -17.35 -1.85 5.91
CA ASN A 346 -16.58 -2.77 6.75
C ASN A 346 -15.87 -3.82 5.90
N ILE A 347 -14.75 -4.32 6.39
CA ILE A 347 -14.12 -5.54 5.91
C ILE A 347 -14.34 -6.64 6.93
N VAL A 348 -14.85 -7.79 6.49
CA VAL A 348 -14.97 -9.00 7.29
C VAL A 348 -14.31 -10.17 6.56
N GLN A 349 -13.14 -10.56 7.04
CA GLN A 349 -12.37 -11.69 6.54
C GLN A 349 -12.44 -12.88 7.50
N MET A 350 -12.83 -14.03 6.96
CA MET A 350 -12.97 -15.29 7.68
C MET A 350 -12.07 -16.35 7.01
N ASP A 351 -10.91 -16.65 7.60
CA ASP A 351 -9.94 -17.58 6.97
C ASP A 351 -10.36 -19.05 7.16
N GLY A 352 -10.97 -19.38 8.30
CA GLY A 352 -11.46 -20.73 8.61
C GLY A 352 -12.86 -21.02 8.06
N ASN A 353 -13.36 -22.25 8.29
CA ASN A 353 -14.75 -22.61 8.01
C ASN A 353 -15.68 -21.90 9.02
N ALA A 354 -16.08 -20.68 8.67
CA ALA A 354 -16.78 -19.74 9.53
C ALA A 354 -17.79 -18.89 8.73
N SER A 355 -18.56 -18.05 9.42
CA SER A 355 -19.56 -17.17 8.80
C SER A 355 -19.15 -15.70 8.93
N CYS A 356 -19.23 -14.92 7.85
CA CYS A 356 -19.03 -13.47 7.94
C CYS A 356 -20.10 -12.82 8.81
N MET A 357 -21.37 -13.22 8.64
CA MET A 357 -22.48 -12.63 9.39
C MET A 357 -23.50 -13.67 9.86
N LYS A 358 -24.05 -13.47 11.06
CA LYS A 358 -25.26 -14.18 11.51
C LYS A 358 -26.31 -13.18 11.98
N VAL A 359 -27.55 -13.39 11.56
CA VAL A 359 -28.72 -12.65 12.00
C VAL A 359 -29.73 -13.66 12.54
N TYR A 360 -29.96 -13.63 13.86
CA TYR A 360 -30.74 -14.65 14.56
C TYR A 360 -31.88 -14.02 15.36
N ASN A 361 -33.12 -14.36 15.02
CA ASN A 361 -34.31 -13.77 15.65
C ASN A 361 -34.31 -12.22 15.63
N ALA A 362 -33.78 -11.60 14.57
CA ALA A 362 -33.63 -10.15 14.44
C ALA A 362 -34.12 -9.67 13.05
N PRO A 363 -35.43 -9.79 12.75
CA PRO A 363 -35.96 -9.55 11.40
C PRO A 363 -35.71 -8.13 10.87
N ASN A 364 -35.59 -7.16 11.76
CA ASN A 364 -35.41 -5.75 11.44
C ASN A 364 -34.00 -5.24 11.76
N ALA A 365 -33.00 -6.15 11.84
CA ALA A 365 -31.65 -5.85 12.30
C ALA A 365 -31.00 -4.62 11.64
N PHE A 366 -31.31 -4.37 10.37
CA PHE A 366 -30.66 -3.36 9.56
C PHE A 366 -31.62 -2.33 9.00
N LEU A 367 -31.28 -1.06 9.19
CA LEU A 367 -31.76 0.03 8.36
C LEU A 367 -30.95 0.07 7.05
N GLU A 368 -29.63 0.10 7.17
CA GLU A 368 -28.68 0.09 6.04
C GLU A 368 -27.70 -1.08 6.17
N LEU A 369 -27.43 -1.74 5.05
CA LEU A 369 -26.49 -2.84 4.94
C LEU A 369 -25.97 -2.85 3.50
N ASP A 370 -24.82 -2.22 3.25
CA ASP A 370 -24.25 -2.07 1.91
C ASP A 370 -22.79 -1.61 1.94
N TYR A 371 -22.07 -1.71 0.82
CA TYR A 371 -20.65 -1.32 0.70
C TYR A 371 -19.74 -2.04 1.70
N ASN A 372 -19.92 -3.34 1.90
CA ASN A 372 -19.03 -4.14 2.75
C ASN A 372 -18.22 -5.11 1.91
N ASN A 373 -17.01 -5.42 2.33
CA ASN A 373 -16.23 -6.50 1.74
C ASN A 373 -16.24 -7.73 2.65
N TYR A 374 -16.68 -8.86 2.10
CA TYR A 374 -16.78 -10.13 2.80
C TYR A 374 -15.88 -11.16 2.13
N TYR A 375 -14.82 -11.59 2.80
CA TYR A 375 -13.93 -12.64 2.29
C TYR A 375 -14.04 -13.90 3.14
N PHE A 376 -14.51 -15.00 2.56
CA PHE A 376 -14.83 -16.25 3.27
C PHE A 376 -14.49 -17.50 2.44
N PRO A 377 -13.21 -17.69 2.04
CA PRO A 377 -12.81 -18.72 1.08
C PRO A 377 -13.17 -20.16 1.48
N ASN A 378 -13.21 -20.45 2.78
CA ASN A 378 -13.46 -21.80 3.32
C ASN A 378 -14.81 -21.91 4.05
N GLY A 379 -15.59 -20.84 4.06
CA GLY A 379 -16.75 -20.67 4.93
C GLY A 379 -18.03 -20.37 4.16
N ASN A 380 -18.85 -19.50 4.72
CA ASN A 380 -20.08 -19.02 4.10
C ASN A 380 -20.30 -17.55 4.42
N MET A 381 -21.12 -16.90 3.61
CA MET A 381 -21.49 -15.50 3.85
C MET A 381 -22.23 -15.37 5.19
N GLY A 382 -23.19 -16.26 5.45
CA GLY A 382 -23.88 -16.19 6.74
C GLY A 382 -25.20 -16.93 6.85
N LYS A 383 -25.94 -16.57 7.89
CA LYS A 383 -27.31 -17.03 8.16
C LYS A 383 -28.21 -15.83 8.45
N TYR A 384 -29.39 -15.77 7.83
CA TYR A 384 -30.35 -14.67 8.00
C TYR A 384 -31.68 -15.19 8.55
N ASN A 385 -32.24 -14.54 9.59
CA ASN A 385 -33.59 -14.77 10.15
C ASN A 385 -34.05 -16.24 10.28
N ASN A 386 -33.24 -17.09 10.91
CA ASN A 386 -33.51 -18.53 11.11
C ASN A 386 -33.57 -19.38 9.82
N SER A 387 -33.19 -18.84 8.66
CA SER A 387 -33.10 -19.57 7.38
C SER A 387 -31.87 -20.49 7.30
N THR A 388 -31.61 -21.11 6.16
CA THR A 388 -30.39 -21.89 5.89
C THR A 388 -29.14 -21.01 5.80
N TYR A 389 -27.97 -21.64 5.74
CA TYR A 389 -26.70 -20.95 5.49
C TYR A 389 -26.60 -20.52 4.01
N TYR A 390 -26.20 -19.28 3.76
CA TYR A 390 -25.94 -18.71 2.45
C TYR A 390 -24.45 -18.80 2.14
N THR A 391 -24.08 -19.58 1.13
CA THR A 391 -22.67 -19.87 0.79
C THR A 391 -22.03 -18.87 -0.16
N THR A 392 -22.80 -17.94 -0.73
CA THR A 392 -22.29 -16.90 -1.65
C THR A 392 -22.87 -15.54 -1.30
N LEU A 393 -22.16 -14.47 -1.69
CA LEU A 393 -22.64 -13.10 -1.53
C LEU A 393 -23.92 -12.84 -2.35
N ALA A 394 -24.02 -13.39 -3.56
CA ALA A 394 -25.21 -13.25 -4.41
C ALA A 394 -26.48 -13.83 -3.77
N ALA A 395 -26.37 -14.98 -3.11
CA ALA A 395 -27.50 -15.58 -2.38
C ALA A 395 -27.89 -14.74 -1.16
N TRP A 396 -26.90 -14.14 -0.49
CA TRP A 396 -27.12 -13.23 0.64
C TRP A 396 -27.79 -11.91 0.22
N GLN A 397 -27.36 -11.32 -0.90
CA GLN A 397 -27.98 -10.13 -1.50
C GLN A 397 -29.46 -10.39 -1.81
N THR A 398 -29.76 -11.56 -2.38
CA THR A 398 -31.16 -11.97 -2.65
C THR A 398 -31.97 -12.11 -1.37
N ALA A 399 -31.41 -12.78 -0.35
CA ALA A 399 -32.10 -13.03 0.92
C ALA A 399 -32.37 -11.77 1.74
N THR A 400 -31.43 -10.83 1.72
CA THR A 400 -31.52 -9.57 2.49
C THR A 400 -32.19 -8.44 1.70
N SER A 401 -32.25 -8.54 0.37
CA SER A 401 -32.62 -7.44 -0.53
C SER A 401 -31.77 -6.16 -0.30
N LYS A 402 -30.50 -6.35 0.08
CA LYS A 402 -29.51 -5.32 0.44
C LYS A 402 -28.14 -5.68 -0.16
N GLU A 403 -27.06 -5.00 0.23
CA GLU A 403 -25.66 -5.34 -0.14
C GLU A 403 -25.34 -5.23 -1.64
N VAL A 404 -26.00 -4.32 -2.36
CA VAL A 404 -25.86 -4.16 -3.83
C VAL A 404 -24.43 -3.80 -4.24
N ASN A 405 -23.73 -2.99 -3.44
CA ASN A 405 -22.38 -2.49 -3.71
C ASN A 405 -21.31 -3.25 -2.90
N SER A 406 -21.68 -4.36 -2.26
CA SER A 406 -20.77 -5.16 -1.45
C SER A 406 -19.96 -6.13 -2.29
N LEU A 407 -18.77 -6.44 -1.80
CA LEU A 407 -17.72 -7.16 -2.52
C LEU A 407 -17.31 -8.44 -1.78
N ASN A 408 -16.63 -9.33 -2.51
CA ASN A 408 -15.96 -10.50 -1.97
C ASN A 408 -14.57 -10.61 -2.58
N PHE A 409 -13.67 -9.76 -2.10
CA PHE A 409 -12.25 -9.74 -2.47
C PHE A 409 -11.38 -9.96 -1.25
N ILE A 410 -10.20 -10.54 -1.48
CA ILE A 410 -9.18 -10.66 -0.44
C ILE A 410 -8.62 -9.26 -0.10
N PRO A 411 -8.63 -8.84 1.18
CA PRO A 411 -8.05 -7.56 1.61
C PRO A 411 -6.51 -7.49 1.59
N ASN A 412 -5.81 -8.63 1.56
CA ASN A 412 -4.36 -8.77 1.80
C ASN A 412 -3.85 -7.90 2.97
N PHE A 413 -4.33 -8.22 4.17
CA PHE A 413 -3.80 -7.63 5.40
C PHE A 413 -2.33 -7.98 5.61
N MET A 414 -1.55 -7.03 6.16
CA MET A 414 -0.13 -7.16 6.46
C MET A 414 0.20 -8.40 7.29
N SER A 415 -0.63 -8.74 8.28
CA SER A 415 -0.52 -10.00 9.01
C SER A 415 -1.87 -10.46 9.60
N VAL A 416 -1.86 -11.53 10.40
CA VAL A 416 -3.07 -11.97 11.11
C VAL A 416 -3.52 -10.98 12.18
N THR A 417 -2.59 -10.29 12.85
CA THR A 417 -2.86 -9.35 13.95
C THR A 417 -2.76 -7.88 13.56
N ASP A 418 -2.14 -7.61 12.41
CA ASP A 418 -2.01 -6.29 11.84
C ASP A 418 -2.86 -6.22 10.57
N LEU A 419 -3.93 -5.41 10.63
CA LEU A 419 -4.95 -5.32 9.60
C LEU A 419 -4.81 -4.06 8.72
N HIS A 420 -3.62 -3.45 8.67
CA HIS A 420 -3.32 -2.54 7.57
C HIS A 420 -3.26 -3.33 6.25
N ILE A 421 -3.65 -2.69 5.16
CA ILE A 421 -3.76 -3.31 3.83
C ILE A 421 -2.52 -2.97 3.03
N VAL A 422 -1.88 -3.99 2.44
CA VAL A 422 -0.70 -3.77 1.58
C VAL A 422 -1.06 -3.69 0.09
N SER A 423 -2.10 -4.41 -0.36
CA SER A 423 -2.62 -4.37 -1.72
C SER A 423 -4.03 -4.96 -1.79
N SER A 424 -4.99 -4.35 -2.46
CA SER A 424 -6.32 -4.99 -2.59
C SER A 424 -7.22 -4.33 -3.63
N ASN A 425 -8.13 -5.12 -4.20
CA ASN A 425 -9.23 -4.63 -5.04
C ASN A 425 -10.32 -3.86 -4.25
N VAL A 426 -10.22 -3.78 -2.93
CA VAL A 426 -11.17 -3.00 -2.11
C VAL A 426 -10.81 -1.51 -2.04
N ALA A 427 -9.68 -1.11 -2.62
CA ALA A 427 -9.25 0.27 -2.68
C ALA A 427 -10.27 1.14 -3.45
N LEU A 428 -10.62 2.27 -2.84
CA LEU A 428 -11.53 3.27 -3.36
C LEU A 428 -12.91 2.68 -3.75
N GLN A 429 -13.36 1.63 -3.05
CA GLN A 429 -14.65 0.98 -3.32
C GLN A 429 -15.74 1.37 -2.30
N GLY A 430 -15.40 2.06 -1.21
CA GLY A 430 -16.35 2.46 -0.19
C GLY A 430 -17.22 3.66 -0.59
N THR A 431 -18.24 3.94 0.22
CA THR A 431 -19.09 5.13 0.07
C THR A 431 -18.67 6.25 1.00
N SER A 432 -18.55 7.48 0.49
CA SER A 432 -18.25 8.67 1.29
C SER A 432 -19.38 9.10 2.23
N SER A 433 -20.59 8.54 2.10
CA SER A 433 -21.76 8.88 2.94
C SER A 433 -21.55 8.72 4.44
N ASN A 434 -20.49 8.01 4.85
CA ASN A 434 -20.16 7.73 6.23
C ASN A 434 -18.89 8.47 6.72
N THR A 435 -18.23 9.27 5.88
CA THR A 435 -16.96 9.95 6.23
C THR A 435 -17.18 11.23 7.03
N SER A 436 -18.26 11.96 6.77
CA SER A 436 -18.68 13.14 7.53
C SER A 436 -20.14 12.99 7.92
N PRO A 437 -20.53 13.17 9.20
CA PRO A 437 -19.71 13.61 10.34
C PRO A 437 -18.98 12.49 11.10
N PHE A 438 -19.03 11.22 10.64
CA PHE A 438 -18.71 10.08 11.51
C PHE A 438 -17.23 9.67 11.57
N SER A 439 -16.48 9.72 10.45
CA SER A 439 -15.07 9.29 10.43
C SER A 439 -14.36 9.80 9.18
N ASN A 440 -13.74 10.98 9.26
CA ASN A 440 -13.02 11.58 8.12
C ASN A 440 -11.53 11.18 8.06
N LYS A 441 -11.09 10.38 9.04
CA LYS A 441 -9.76 9.83 9.15
C LYS A 441 -9.84 8.33 9.41
N ASP A 442 -8.82 7.60 9.00
CA ASP A 442 -8.70 6.17 9.28
C ASP A 442 -8.11 5.91 10.69
N ILE A 443 -7.74 4.65 10.96
CA ILE A 443 -7.20 4.21 12.25
C ILE A 443 -5.83 4.82 12.59
N ASP A 444 -5.07 5.27 11.61
CA ASP A 444 -3.76 5.90 11.79
C ASP A 444 -3.81 7.43 11.68
N GLY A 445 -5.01 7.98 11.49
CA GLY A 445 -5.25 9.42 11.38
C GLY A 445 -5.05 9.98 9.97
N GLN A 446 -4.89 9.13 8.95
CA GLN A 446 -4.82 9.52 7.54
C GLN A 446 -6.20 9.98 7.07
N LYS A 447 -6.23 11.01 6.22
CA LYS A 447 -7.50 11.52 5.70
C LYS A 447 -8.07 10.55 4.66
N ARG A 448 -9.34 10.19 4.82
CA ARG A 448 -10.06 9.36 3.85
C ARG A 448 -10.33 10.11 2.55
N ASN A 449 -10.38 9.38 1.43
CA ASN A 449 -10.83 9.91 0.16
C ASN A 449 -12.27 10.44 0.29
N SER A 450 -12.49 11.69 -0.15
CA SER A 450 -13.75 12.40 0.05
C SER A 450 -14.90 11.93 -0.85
N VAL A 451 -14.63 11.07 -1.83
CA VAL A 451 -15.62 10.57 -2.78
C VAL A 451 -15.78 9.06 -2.61
N THR A 452 -14.67 8.34 -2.65
CA THR A 452 -14.58 6.88 -2.63
C THR A 452 -13.55 6.45 -1.58
N PRO A 453 -13.86 6.52 -0.28
CA PRO A 453 -12.95 6.03 0.77
C PRO A 453 -12.70 4.53 0.60
N ASP A 454 -11.61 4.05 1.19
CA ASP A 454 -11.37 2.61 1.25
C ASP A 454 -12.36 1.93 2.21
N MET A 455 -12.76 0.69 1.88
CA MET A 455 -13.49 -0.13 2.84
C MET A 455 -12.55 -0.56 3.97
N GLY A 456 -13.04 -0.64 5.20
CA GLY A 456 -12.27 -1.05 6.37
C GLY A 456 -11.67 0.13 7.14
N ALA A 457 -10.91 -0.22 8.19
CA ALA A 457 -10.39 0.74 9.15
C ALA A 457 -9.13 1.50 8.69
N ASP A 458 -8.52 1.06 7.60
CA ASP A 458 -7.28 1.59 7.05
C ASP A 458 -7.58 2.30 5.72
N GLU A 459 -7.03 3.50 5.51
CA GLU A 459 -6.97 4.13 4.20
C GLU A 459 -5.57 3.87 3.64
N PHE A 460 -5.50 3.30 2.44
CA PHE A 460 -4.24 2.76 1.92
C PHE A 460 -3.96 3.20 0.50
N SER A 461 -2.67 3.40 0.26
CA SER A 461 -2.11 3.79 -1.02
C SER A 461 -1.47 2.58 -1.66
N ILE A 462 -1.93 2.23 -2.86
CA ILE A 462 -1.38 1.17 -3.69
C ILE A 462 -0.42 1.80 -4.68
N THR A 463 0.87 1.51 -4.51
CA THR A 463 1.87 1.68 -5.57
C THR A 463 1.86 0.42 -6.41
N ASP A 464 1.52 0.54 -7.69
CA ASP A 464 1.47 -0.58 -8.63
C ASP A 464 1.82 -0.07 -10.02
N VAL A 465 2.74 -0.76 -10.69
CA VAL A 465 3.15 -0.47 -12.06
C VAL A 465 3.06 -1.74 -12.89
N ALA A 466 2.59 -1.62 -14.12
CA ALA A 466 2.52 -2.73 -15.06
C ALA A 466 3.31 -2.42 -16.32
N ILE A 467 3.78 -3.47 -17.00
CA ILE A 467 4.23 -3.34 -18.38
C ILE A 467 2.99 -3.22 -19.27
N ASP A 468 2.82 -2.08 -19.93
CA ASP A 468 1.69 -1.81 -20.83
C ASP A 468 1.99 -2.29 -22.25
N SER A 469 3.21 -2.02 -22.74
CA SER A 469 3.68 -2.53 -24.03
C SER A 469 5.21 -2.43 -24.19
N ILE A 470 5.74 -3.20 -25.14
CA ILE A 470 7.17 -3.23 -25.50
C ILE A 470 7.30 -2.87 -26.97
N HIS A 471 8.20 -1.94 -27.30
CA HIS A 471 8.39 -1.46 -28.67
C HIS A 471 9.87 -1.48 -29.07
N LEU A 472 10.14 -1.72 -30.36
CA LEU A 472 11.43 -1.50 -30.99
C LEU A 472 11.28 -0.48 -32.11
N ASP A 473 12.30 0.35 -32.32
CA ASP A 473 12.31 1.30 -33.42
C ASP A 473 12.60 0.61 -34.77
N THR A 474 11.89 1.04 -35.83
CA THR A 474 12.14 0.72 -37.26
C THR A 474 12.12 -0.77 -37.68
N SER A 475 12.39 -1.03 -38.96
CA SER A 475 12.46 -2.38 -39.54
C SER A 475 13.62 -3.19 -38.97
N MET A 476 13.36 -4.46 -38.67
CA MET A 476 14.28 -5.33 -37.95
C MET A 476 15.22 -6.07 -38.91
N CYS A 477 16.29 -5.40 -39.33
CA CYS A 477 17.19 -5.89 -40.38
C CYS A 477 18.49 -6.49 -39.84
N TYR A 478 18.91 -7.63 -40.39
CA TYR A 478 20.09 -8.36 -39.93
C TYR A 478 21.33 -7.47 -39.78
N GLY A 479 21.94 -7.48 -38.59
CA GLY A 479 23.16 -6.71 -38.30
C GLY A 479 22.95 -5.28 -37.81
N ASP A 480 21.71 -4.76 -37.83
CA ASP A 480 21.39 -3.42 -37.33
C ASP A 480 21.31 -3.35 -35.80
N HIS A 481 21.41 -2.13 -35.26
CA HIS A 481 21.26 -1.86 -33.83
C HIS A 481 19.88 -1.28 -33.55
N TYR A 482 19.18 -1.80 -32.54
CA TYR A 482 17.80 -1.41 -32.26
C TYR A 482 17.67 -0.71 -30.91
N VAL A 483 16.81 0.30 -30.84
CA VAL A 483 16.45 0.94 -29.58
C VAL A 483 15.20 0.25 -29.03
N LEU A 484 15.32 -0.35 -27.86
CA LEU A 484 14.21 -0.96 -27.13
C LEU A 484 13.54 0.08 -26.24
N LYS A 485 12.20 0.08 -26.24
CA LYS A 485 11.36 0.92 -25.38
C LYS A 485 10.35 0.05 -24.64
N VAL A 486 9.99 0.48 -23.44
CA VAL A 486 8.91 -0.13 -22.65
C VAL A 486 8.01 0.96 -22.10
N ASP A 487 6.70 0.76 -22.27
CA ASP A 487 5.67 1.58 -21.67
C ASP A 487 5.30 1.00 -20.31
N ILE A 488 5.46 1.80 -19.26
CA ILE A 488 5.18 1.48 -17.88
C ILE A 488 3.92 2.23 -17.47
N LYS A 489 2.87 1.52 -17.09
CA LYS A 489 1.61 2.11 -16.64
C LYS A 489 1.54 2.11 -15.13
N ASN A 490 1.08 3.20 -14.53
CA ASN A 490 0.68 3.18 -13.12
C ASN A 490 -0.71 2.55 -13.00
N THR A 491 -0.79 1.33 -12.49
CA THR A 491 -2.03 0.60 -12.21
C THR A 491 -2.51 0.79 -10.77
N GLY A 492 -1.72 1.47 -9.94
CA GLY A 492 -2.04 1.80 -8.56
C GLY A 492 -3.07 2.92 -8.42
N ASN A 493 -3.42 3.25 -7.17
CA ASN A 493 -4.41 4.27 -6.85
C ASN A 493 -3.79 5.62 -6.42
N VAL A 494 -2.46 5.70 -6.35
CA VAL A 494 -1.72 6.93 -6.04
C VAL A 494 -0.88 7.42 -7.20
N THR A 495 -0.64 8.74 -7.25
CA THR A 495 0.31 9.32 -8.18
C THR A 495 1.73 9.01 -7.72
N LEU A 496 2.50 8.30 -8.54
CA LEU A 496 3.91 8.04 -8.29
C LEU A 496 4.69 9.35 -8.45
N THR A 497 5.52 9.72 -7.48
CA THR A 497 6.32 10.95 -7.51
C THR A 497 7.78 10.64 -7.21
N SER A 498 8.68 11.10 -8.09
CA SER A 498 10.14 10.86 -7.97
C SER A 498 10.52 9.39 -7.72
N VAL A 499 9.86 8.47 -8.44
CA VAL A 499 10.06 7.02 -8.29
C VAL A 499 11.07 6.53 -9.33
N ASN A 500 11.98 5.66 -8.89
CA ASN A 500 12.88 4.93 -9.78
C ASN A 500 12.36 3.50 -9.92
N VAL A 501 12.01 3.09 -11.15
CA VAL A 501 11.56 1.72 -11.45
C VAL A 501 12.72 0.94 -12.05
N PRO A 502 13.29 -0.06 -11.33
CA PRO A 502 14.29 -0.95 -11.90
C PRO A 502 13.63 -1.83 -12.96
N ILE A 503 14.18 -1.85 -14.17
CA ILE A 503 13.67 -2.66 -15.27
C ILE A 503 14.79 -3.51 -15.85
N VAL A 504 14.42 -4.68 -16.36
CA VAL A 504 15.36 -5.67 -16.88
C VAL A 504 14.79 -6.27 -18.15
N TYR A 505 15.63 -6.46 -19.17
CA TYR A 505 15.26 -7.31 -20.30
C TYR A 505 16.30 -8.38 -20.59
N THR A 506 15.80 -9.49 -21.15
CA THR A 506 16.61 -10.62 -21.62
C THR A 506 16.16 -11.05 -23.02
N MET A 507 17.06 -11.71 -23.74
CA MET A 507 16.79 -12.30 -25.05
C MET A 507 16.91 -13.82 -24.94
N VAL A 508 15.98 -14.59 -25.54
CA VAL A 508 16.00 -16.08 -25.45
C VAL A 508 17.32 -16.70 -25.91
N LEU A 509 17.99 -16.09 -26.88
CA LEU A 509 19.23 -16.60 -27.49
C LEU A 509 20.51 -15.99 -26.90
N GLY A 510 20.42 -15.13 -25.87
CA GLY A 510 21.57 -14.47 -25.25
C GLY A 510 21.54 -14.56 -23.72
N SER A 511 22.71 -14.79 -23.11
CA SER A 511 22.86 -14.79 -21.64
C SER A 511 22.95 -13.39 -21.02
N ALA A 512 22.91 -12.33 -21.84
CA ALA A 512 23.08 -10.96 -21.36
C ALA A 512 21.78 -10.43 -20.73
N ILE A 513 21.87 -10.09 -19.44
CA ILE A 513 20.84 -9.38 -18.70
C ILE A 513 21.14 -7.88 -18.82
N ASN A 514 20.24 -7.12 -19.44
CA ASN A 514 20.38 -5.68 -19.55
C ASN A 514 19.45 -5.02 -18.54
N THR A 515 19.96 -4.02 -17.83
CA THR A 515 19.22 -3.33 -16.77
C THR A 515 19.05 -1.86 -17.14
N GLY A 516 17.92 -1.29 -16.75
CA GLY A 516 17.59 0.12 -16.89
C GLY A 516 16.96 0.64 -15.59
N LEU A 517 16.90 1.96 -15.47
CA LEU A 517 16.23 2.64 -14.37
C LEU A 517 15.30 3.70 -14.95
N ALA A 518 13.99 3.45 -14.90
CA ALA A 518 13.01 4.45 -15.32
C ALA A 518 12.82 5.48 -14.21
N GLN A 519 13.23 6.72 -14.46
CA GLN A 519 13.15 7.83 -13.51
C GLN A 519 11.85 8.60 -13.73
N ILE A 520 10.81 8.25 -12.97
CA ILE A 520 9.47 8.78 -13.13
C ILE A 520 9.30 9.98 -12.17
N SER A 521 9.27 11.19 -12.73
CA SER A 521 9.05 12.40 -11.93
C SER A 521 7.63 12.48 -11.38
N SER A 522 6.63 12.16 -12.22
CA SER A 522 5.23 12.08 -11.83
C SER A 522 4.47 11.14 -12.79
N LEU A 523 3.70 10.19 -12.25
CA LEU A 523 2.82 9.34 -13.05
C LEU A 523 1.50 9.12 -12.32
N ALA A 524 0.43 9.74 -12.81
CA ALA A 524 -0.91 9.63 -12.23
C ALA A 524 -1.49 8.21 -12.41
N PRO A 525 -2.45 7.79 -11.56
CA PRO A 525 -3.18 6.54 -11.77
C PRO A 525 -3.72 6.40 -13.19
N GLY A 526 -3.44 5.27 -13.83
CA GLY A 526 -3.82 4.96 -15.21
C GLY A 526 -2.95 5.57 -16.31
N ALA A 527 -2.01 6.47 -15.99
CA ALA A 527 -1.11 7.08 -16.96
C ALA A 527 0.07 6.16 -17.32
N VAL A 528 0.70 6.42 -18.48
CA VAL A 528 1.80 5.64 -19.04
C VAL A 528 3.08 6.48 -19.15
N TYR A 529 4.22 5.87 -18.80
CA TYR A 529 5.56 6.41 -18.94
C TYR A 529 6.39 5.52 -19.87
N THR A 530 6.96 6.09 -20.94
CA THR A 530 7.85 5.35 -21.85
C THR A 530 9.30 5.44 -21.39
N HIS A 531 9.91 4.31 -21.05
CA HIS A 531 11.36 4.20 -20.86
C HIS A 531 12.04 3.80 -22.17
N THR A 532 13.14 4.50 -22.52
CA THR A 532 14.01 4.14 -23.64
C THR A 532 15.35 3.65 -23.09
N PHE A 533 15.76 2.43 -23.45
CA PHE A 533 17.04 1.89 -23.01
C PHE A 533 18.21 2.62 -23.68
N ALA A 534 19.19 3.06 -22.89
CA ALA A 534 20.32 3.86 -23.38
C ALA A 534 21.30 3.05 -24.26
N THR A 535 21.45 1.76 -23.98
CA THR A 535 22.30 0.85 -24.77
C THR A 535 21.46 0.20 -25.86
N PRO A 536 21.77 0.43 -27.15
CA PRO A 536 21.09 -0.26 -28.24
C PRO A 536 21.29 -1.78 -28.16
N VAL A 537 20.27 -2.53 -28.58
CA VAL A 537 20.37 -3.97 -28.80
C VAL A 537 21.36 -4.21 -29.95
N PRO A 538 22.39 -5.06 -29.77
CA PRO A 538 23.37 -5.34 -30.81
C PRO A 538 22.75 -6.12 -31.98
N GLY A 539 23.43 -6.14 -33.13
CA GLY A 539 23.03 -6.89 -34.31
C GLY A 539 22.64 -8.34 -34.02
N LEU A 540 21.42 -8.72 -34.39
CA LEU A 540 20.83 -10.04 -34.12
C LEU A 540 20.85 -10.93 -35.36
N PRO A 541 20.91 -12.28 -35.19
CA PRO A 541 20.81 -13.20 -36.31
C PRO A 541 19.39 -13.25 -36.88
N ILE A 542 19.30 -13.57 -38.18
CA ILE A 542 18.03 -13.76 -38.90
C ILE A 542 17.15 -14.80 -38.19
N GLY A 543 15.86 -14.51 -38.10
CA GLY A 543 14.85 -15.37 -37.47
C GLY A 543 14.14 -14.70 -36.31
N ASN A 544 13.34 -15.48 -35.58
CA ASN A 544 12.53 -14.97 -34.49
C ASN A 544 13.35 -14.75 -33.22
N GLN A 545 13.23 -13.57 -32.65
CA GLN A 545 13.81 -13.16 -31.39
C GLN A 545 12.70 -12.86 -30.40
N VAL A 546 12.91 -13.23 -29.15
CA VAL A 546 11.96 -12.98 -28.06
C VAL A 546 12.65 -12.08 -27.04
N PHE A 547 12.08 -10.91 -26.83
CA PHE A 547 12.46 -10.00 -25.76
C PHE A 547 11.53 -10.25 -24.58
N ARG A 548 12.10 -10.55 -23.42
CA ARG A 548 11.36 -10.65 -22.16
C ARG A 548 11.70 -9.47 -21.30
N MET A 549 10.69 -8.75 -20.85
CA MET A 549 10.82 -7.58 -20.00
C MET A 549 10.31 -7.90 -18.60
N MET A 550 10.98 -7.34 -17.60
CA MET A 550 10.63 -7.47 -16.19
C MET A 550 10.79 -6.13 -15.48
N ILE A 551 9.81 -5.77 -14.67
CA ILE A 551 9.94 -4.75 -13.63
C ILE A 551 10.40 -5.44 -12.34
N ASN A 552 11.36 -4.86 -11.64
CA ASN A 552 11.89 -5.37 -10.38
C ASN A 552 11.77 -4.31 -9.28
N MET A 553 10.53 -3.99 -8.92
CA MET A 553 10.18 -3.08 -7.83
C MET A 553 9.76 -3.88 -6.59
N THR A 554 10.25 -3.50 -5.42
CA THR A 554 9.94 -4.20 -4.15
C THR A 554 8.58 -3.82 -3.57
N ASP A 555 8.10 -2.63 -3.90
CA ASP A 555 6.90 -2.01 -3.33
C ASP A 555 5.76 -1.98 -4.37
N ASP A 556 5.72 -2.99 -5.23
CA ASP A 556 4.73 -3.15 -6.29
C ASP A 556 3.61 -4.12 -5.84
N ALA A 557 2.36 -3.68 -6.00
CA ALA A 557 1.22 -4.36 -5.41
C ALA A 557 0.79 -5.63 -6.14
N ASP A 558 1.01 -5.72 -7.46
CA ASP A 558 0.71 -6.87 -8.30
C ASP A 558 1.90 -7.27 -9.18
N SER A 559 2.80 -8.05 -8.58
CA SER A 559 3.94 -8.60 -9.31
C SER A 559 3.62 -9.47 -10.54
N THR A 560 2.36 -9.86 -10.78
CA THR A 560 1.99 -10.68 -11.94
C THR A 560 1.92 -9.89 -13.24
N ASN A 561 1.75 -8.56 -13.16
CA ASN A 561 1.70 -7.66 -14.31
C ASN A 561 3.08 -7.02 -14.65
N ASN A 562 4.12 -7.39 -13.90
CA ASN A 562 5.50 -6.92 -14.06
C ASN A 562 6.30 -7.65 -15.14
N TYR A 563 5.68 -8.56 -15.89
CA TYR A 563 6.34 -9.35 -16.92
C TYR A 563 5.55 -9.30 -18.23
N ASP A 564 6.26 -9.05 -19.32
CA ASP A 564 5.71 -9.18 -20.67
C ASP A 564 6.81 -9.61 -21.66
N SER A 565 6.41 -10.08 -22.84
CA SER A 565 7.34 -10.44 -23.90
C SER A 565 6.81 -10.13 -25.29
N ILE A 566 7.70 -9.69 -26.17
CA ILE A 566 7.42 -9.47 -27.58
C ILE A 566 8.25 -10.41 -28.45
N ASN A 567 7.61 -10.97 -29.48
CA ASN A 567 8.26 -11.77 -30.51
C ASN A 567 8.46 -10.91 -31.76
N VAL A 568 9.69 -10.90 -32.26
CA VAL A 568 10.08 -10.05 -33.38
C VAL A 568 10.87 -10.86 -34.39
N ALA A 569 10.56 -10.71 -35.67
CA ALA A 569 11.28 -11.38 -36.75
C ALA A 569 12.40 -10.47 -37.28
N ILE A 570 13.64 -10.97 -37.26
CA ILE A 570 14.78 -10.32 -37.91
C ILE A 570 14.82 -10.79 -39.36
N HIS A 571 14.78 -9.84 -40.29
CA HIS A 571 14.78 -10.08 -41.73
C HIS A 571 16.17 -9.88 -42.32
N ASP A 572 16.50 -10.67 -43.34
CA ASP A 572 17.71 -10.47 -44.12
C ASP A 572 17.55 -9.30 -45.09
N TYR A 573 18.67 -8.67 -45.46
CA TYR A 573 18.69 -7.71 -46.53
C TYR A 573 18.36 -8.43 -47.86
N PRO A 574 17.61 -7.79 -48.77
CA PRO A 574 17.45 -8.31 -50.11
C PRO A 574 18.81 -8.45 -50.80
N TYR A 575 18.94 -9.41 -51.72
CA TYR A 575 20.11 -9.48 -52.60
C TYR A 575 19.68 -9.03 -54.01
N SER A 576 20.53 -8.26 -54.69
CA SER A 576 20.27 -7.84 -56.06
C SER A 576 21.09 -8.67 -57.07
N LYS A 577 20.51 -8.90 -58.25
CA LYS A 577 21.16 -9.51 -59.41
C LYS A 577 20.89 -8.71 -60.68
N LEU A 578 20.98 -7.38 -60.63
CA LEU A 578 20.97 -6.62 -61.88
C LEU A 578 22.09 -7.14 -62.81
N PRO A 579 21.84 -7.20 -64.13
CA PRO A 579 22.88 -7.59 -65.07
C PRO A 579 24.05 -6.59 -64.99
N ASN A 580 25.26 -7.07 -65.26
CA ASN A 580 26.40 -6.19 -65.50
C ASN A 580 26.07 -5.18 -66.62
N ASP A 581 26.80 -4.07 -66.68
CA ASP A 581 26.69 -3.05 -67.73
C ASP A 581 26.53 -3.68 -69.12
N THR A 582 25.37 -3.46 -69.75
CA THR A 582 24.95 -4.19 -70.95
C THR A 582 24.77 -3.23 -72.13
N ALA A 583 25.40 -3.57 -73.26
CA ALA A 583 25.21 -2.88 -74.53
C ALA A 583 24.23 -3.66 -75.44
N VAL A 584 23.21 -2.99 -75.95
CA VAL A 584 22.14 -3.59 -76.76
C VAL A 584 21.94 -2.79 -78.05
N CYS A 585 21.57 -3.47 -79.14
CA CYS A 585 21.30 -2.83 -80.41
C CYS A 585 19.99 -2.02 -80.38
N GLY A 586 19.99 -0.84 -81.00
CA GLY A 586 18.76 -0.06 -81.20
C GLY A 586 17.70 -0.86 -81.95
N GLY A 587 16.48 -0.90 -81.42
CA GLY A 587 15.38 -1.77 -81.88
C GLY A 587 15.22 -3.09 -81.10
N GLN A 588 16.16 -3.44 -80.20
CA GLN A 588 15.98 -4.51 -79.22
C GLN A 588 15.59 -3.94 -77.85
N THR A 589 15.07 -4.79 -76.97
CA THR A 589 14.69 -4.45 -75.59
C THR A 589 15.68 -5.07 -74.59
N LEU A 590 16.02 -4.34 -73.53
CA LEU A 590 16.75 -4.84 -72.36
C LEU A 590 15.77 -4.97 -71.19
N VAL A 591 15.64 -6.17 -70.62
CA VAL A 591 14.84 -6.39 -69.41
C VAL A 591 15.77 -6.48 -68.21
N LEU A 592 15.62 -5.56 -67.27
CA LEU A 592 16.29 -5.60 -65.99
C LEU A 592 15.41 -6.37 -65.00
N ASP A 593 16.01 -7.33 -64.29
CA ASP A 593 15.36 -8.13 -63.27
C ASP A 593 16.32 -8.32 -62.10
N PRO A 594 16.14 -7.60 -60.96
CA PRO A 594 16.94 -7.79 -59.76
C PRO A 594 16.70 -9.13 -59.06
N GLY A 595 15.70 -9.91 -59.51
CA GLY A 595 15.30 -11.21 -58.96
C GLY A 595 13.96 -11.11 -58.20
N PRO A 596 13.21 -12.23 -58.07
CA PRO A 596 11.87 -12.23 -57.47
C PRO A 596 11.89 -12.22 -55.94
N GLY A 597 10.77 -11.82 -55.32
CA GLY A 597 10.50 -12.01 -53.88
C GLY A 597 10.63 -10.77 -52.99
N TYR A 598 10.84 -9.59 -53.58
CA TYR A 598 11.00 -8.32 -52.86
C TYR A 598 10.00 -7.26 -53.37
N THR A 599 10.01 -6.08 -52.77
CA THR A 599 9.36 -4.88 -53.34
C THR A 599 10.41 -3.98 -53.98
N TYR A 600 10.03 -3.28 -55.04
CA TYR A 600 10.95 -2.53 -55.88
C TYR A 600 10.47 -1.10 -56.06
N LEU A 601 11.40 -0.16 -56.14
CA LEU A 601 11.16 1.21 -56.54
C LEU A 601 12.24 1.63 -57.54
N TRP A 602 11.85 1.71 -58.82
CA TRP A 602 12.75 2.13 -59.89
C TRP A 602 12.92 3.65 -59.91
N PHE A 603 13.98 4.12 -60.55
CA PHE A 603 14.30 5.56 -60.71
C PHE A 603 13.17 6.43 -61.29
N ASP A 604 12.18 5.83 -61.98
CA ASP A 604 11.02 6.52 -62.55
C ASP A 604 9.76 6.44 -61.67
N GLY A 605 9.87 5.82 -60.50
CA GLY A 605 8.80 5.61 -59.53
C GLY A 605 7.95 4.35 -59.77
N SER A 606 8.25 3.54 -60.80
CA SER A 606 7.55 2.27 -61.02
C SER A 606 7.97 1.20 -59.99
N THR A 607 7.10 0.22 -59.75
CA THR A 607 7.28 -0.78 -58.68
C THR A 607 7.22 -2.24 -59.14
N ASN A 608 7.25 -2.47 -60.46
CA ASN A 608 7.25 -3.83 -61.01
C ASN A 608 8.59 -4.51 -60.72
N GLN A 609 8.60 -5.84 -60.61
CA GLN A 609 9.85 -6.60 -60.46
C GLN A 609 10.81 -6.35 -61.61
N THR A 610 10.30 -6.36 -62.84
CA THR A 610 11.13 -6.16 -64.03
C THR A 610 10.93 -4.76 -64.60
N TYR A 611 12.01 -4.23 -65.18
CA TYR A 611 12.00 -2.96 -65.89
C TYR A 611 12.50 -3.15 -67.32
N THR A 612 11.65 -2.85 -68.30
CA THR A 612 11.99 -3.03 -69.72
C THR A 612 12.39 -1.70 -70.34
N LEU A 613 13.55 -1.69 -70.98
CA LEU A 613 14.16 -0.54 -71.64
C LEU A 613 14.26 -0.80 -73.13
N ASP A 614 14.13 0.25 -73.92
CA ASP A 614 14.49 0.26 -75.33
C ASP A 614 15.09 1.60 -75.74
N SER A 615 15.57 1.67 -76.98
CA SER A 615 16.16 2.89 -77.55
C SER A 615 15.18 4.04 -77.73
N THR A 616 13.86 3.80 -77.65
CA THR A 616 12.83 4.86 -77.71
C THR A 616 12.58 5.49 -76.33
N GLY A 617 12.72 4.71 -75.26
CA GLY A 617 12.54 5.16 -73.88
C GLY A 617 13.74 5.88 -73.27
N ILE A 618 14.98 5.44 -73.55
CA ILE A 618 16.19 6.07 -72.98
C ILE A 618 17.14 6.70 -74.00
N GLY A 619 16.86 6.57 -75.30
CA GLY A 619 17.70 7.09 -76.39
C GLY A 619 18.94 6.23 -76.69
N TYR A 620 19.70 6.62 -77.72
CA TYR A 620 21.03 6.05 -78.00
C TYR A 620 22.07 6.67 -77.05
N GLY A 621 22.97 5.84 -76.51
CA GLY A 621 23.88 6.23 -75.43
C GLY A 621 23.67 5.44 -74.14
N GLY A 622 24.46 5.74 -73.11
CA GLY A 622 24.46 5.00 -71.84
C GLY A 622 23.72 5.75 -70.74
N LYS A 623 22.79 5.09 -70.05
CA LYS A 623 22.09 5.62 -68.86
C LYS A 623 22.17 4.64 -67.71
N TYR A 624 22.50 5.14 -66.52
CA TYR A 624 22.39 4.35 -65.29
C TYR A 624 20.93 4.23 -64.87
N ILE A 625 20.52 3.00 -64.59
CA ILE A 625 19.19 2.64 -64.13
C ILE A 625 19.34 2.09 -62.72
N SER A 626 18.71 2.75 -61.75
CA SER A 626 18.75 2.36 -60.34
C SER A 626 17.40 1.80 -59.87
N VAL A 627 17.47 0.91 -58.88
CA VAL A 627 16.33 0.34 -58.18
C VAL A 627 16.64 0.25 -56.69
N GLU A 628 15.71 0.71 -55.86
CA GLU A 628 15.68 0.39 -54.43
C GLU A 628 14.89 -0.92 -54.27
N ILE A 629 15.46 -1.88 -53.57
CA ILE A 629 14.88 -3.20 -53.32
C ILE A 629 14.65 -3.32 -51.82
N SER A 630 13.43 -3.66 -51.40
CA SER A 630 13.05 -3.77 -49.99
C SER A 630 12.50 -5.15 -49.62
N ASN A 631 12.89 -5.64 -48.45
CA ASN A 631 12.39 -6.87 -47.84
C ASN A 631 11.95 -6.57 -46.40
N TYR A 632 10.64 -6.51 -46.14
CA TYR A 632 10.08 -6.12 -44.83
C TYR A 632 10.67 -4.80 -44.26
N GLY A 633 11.00 -3.87 -45.16
CA GLY A 633 11.60 -2.56 -44.86
C GLY A 633 13.13 -2.55 -44.74
N CYS A 634 13.80 -3.68 -44.92
CA CYS A 634 15.25 -3.75 -45.13
C CYS A 634 15.57 -3.43 -46.59
N THR A 635 16.26 -2.32 -46.83
CA THR A 635 16.46 -1.77 -48.18
C THR A 635 17.91 -1.87 -48.65
N ILE A 636 18.11 -2.17 -49.93
CA ILE A 636 19.38 -1.95 -50.65
C ILE A 636 19.11 -1.17 -51.93
N ASP A 637 20.14 -0.49 -52.43
CA ASP A 637 20.14 0.12 -53.76
C ASP A 637 21.07 -0.66 -54.70
N ASP A 638 20.64 -0.83 -55.96
CA ASP A 638 21.48 -1.36 -57.04
C ASP A 638 21.31 -0.54 -58.32
N SER A 639 22.34 -0.51 -59.17
CA SER A 639 22.29 0.17 -60.46
C SER A 639 23.12 -0.51 -61.55
N THR A 640 22.67 -0.40 -62.79
CA THR A 640 23.38 -0.92 -63.97
C THR A 640 23.36 0.09 -65.11
N LEU A 641 24.40 0.08 -65.96
CA LEU A 641 24.44 0.88 -67.17
C LEU A 641 23.74 0.15 -68.33
N ALA A 642 22.66 0.74 -68.83
CA ALA A 642 22.02 0.33 -70.08
C ALA A 642 22.54 1.22 -71.24
N LEU A 643 23.19 0.61 -72.24
CA LEU A 643 23.77 1.30 -73.40
C LEU A 643 23.10 0.84 -74.70
N PHE A 644 22.34 1.71 -75.37
CA PHE A 644 21.81 1.42 -76.71
C PHE A 644 22.70 2.00 -77.80
N VAL A 645 23.15 1.13 -78.72
CA VAL A 645 24.01 1.50 -79.86
C VAL A 645 23.32 1.20 -81.19
N ASN A 646 23.63 1.99 -82.22
CA ASN A 646 23.12 1.74 -83.56
C ASN A 646 23.96 0.63 -84.24
N CYS A 647 23.38 -0.54 -84.47
CA CYS A 647 24.09 -1.73 -84.94
C CYS A 647 24.14 -1.89 -86.48
N THR A 648 23.81 -0.85 -87.24
CA THR A 648 23.71 -0.94 -88.71
C THR A 648 25.04 -0.78 -89.47
N SER A 649 26.21 -0.87 -88.81
CA SER A 649 27.51 -0.87 -89.49
C SER A 649 28.51 -1.82 -88.81
N ILE A 650 28.95 -2.84 -89.55
CA ILE A 650 29.73 -3.99 -89.06
C ILE A 650 31.23 -3.70 -88.83
N GLU A 651 31.73 -2.51 -89.15
CA GLU A 651 33.18 -2.20 -89.02
C GLU A 651 33.61 -1.62 -87.66
N ASN A 652 32.70 -1.25 -86.77
CA ASN A 652 33.05 -0.64 -85.46
C ASN A 652 32.81 -1.54 -84.23
N MET A 653 32.15 -2.71 -84.39
CA MET A 653 31.90 -3.62 -83.25
C MET A 653 33.09 -4.50 -82.88
N GLU A 654 33.95 -4.94 -83.82
CA GLU A 654 35.12 -5.75 -83.47
C GLU A 654 36.21 -4.96 -82.73
N LYS A 655 36.41 -3.67 -83.07
CA LYS A 655 37.43 -2.81 -82.42
C LYS A 655 37.05 -2.33 -81.01
N ALA A 656 35.75 -2.13 -80.74
CA ALA A 656 35.30 -1.67 -79.43
C ALA A 656 35.19 -2.81 -78.41
N GLN A 657 34.95 -4.06 -78.85
CA GLN A 657 34.87 -5.23 -77.95
C GLN A 657 36.22 -5.86 -77.63
N SER A 658 37.29 -5.58 -78.40
CA SER A 658 38.58 -6.22 -78.18
C SER A 658 39.50 -5.51 -77.16
N PHE A 659 39.03 -4.43 -76.53
CA PHE A 659 39.71 -3.74 -75.44
C PHE A 659 38.76 -3.56 -74.24
N HIS A 660 39.04 -4.26 -73.14
CA HIS A 660 38.30 -4.18 -71.89
C HIS A 660 39.14 -3.51 -70.82
N ILE A 661 38.51 -2.65 -70.00
CA ILE A 661 39.17 -2.02 -68.87
C ILE A 661 38.55 -2.49 -67.56
N TYR A 662 39.39 -2.80 -66.57
CA TYR A 662 38.92 -3.33 -65.28
C TYR A 662 39.96 -3.13 -64.16
N PRO A 663 39.52 -3.08 -62.89
CA PRO A 663 38.12 -2.86 -62.49
C PRO A 663 37.63 -1.48 -62.96
N ASN A 664 36.31 -1.33 -63.14
CA ASN A 664 35.68 -0.05 -63.42
C ASN A 664 34.30 -0.05 -62.74
N PRO A 665 34.08 0.70 -61.63
CA PRO A 665 34.97 1.70 -61.05
C PRO A 665 36.32 1.16 -60.56
N THR A 666 37.34 2.02 -60.51
CA THR A 666 38.70 1.66 -60.04
C THR A 666 39.15 2.60 -58.93
N LYS A 667 39.91 2.08 -57.97
CA LYS A 667 40.50 2.87 -56.89
C LYS A 667 41.92 3.31 -57.18
N ASP A 668 42.82 2.40 -57.55
CA ASP A 668 44.25 2.74 -57.70
C ASP A 668 44.86 2.33 -59.05
N VAL A 669 44.36 1.24 -59.64
CA VAL A 669 44.96 0.63 -60.82
C VAL A 669 43.88 0.23 -61.82
N LEU A 670 43.99 0.75 -63.04
CA LEU A 670 43.14 0.41 -64.18
C LEU A 670 43.92 -0.52 -65.12
N ARG A 671 43.41 -1.72 -65.38
CA ARG A 671 44.02 -2.69 -66.32
C ARG A 671 43.34 -2.61 -67.68
N ILE A 672 44.10 -2.90 -68.73
CA ILE A 672 43.57 -3.04 -70.10
C ILE A 672 43.80 -4.49 -70.54
N ASN A 673 42.72 -5.23 -70.78
CA ASN A 673 42.78 -6.52 -71.47
C ASN A 673 42.54 -6.27 -72.97
N ASN A 674 43.54 -6.64 -73.78
CA ASN A 674 43.53 -6.50 -75.23
C ASN A 674 43.45 -7.89 -75.89
N THR A 675 42.31 -8.19 -76.51
CA THR A 675 42.05 -9.45 -77.21
C THR A 675 42.18 -9.33 -78.73
N SER A 676 42.58 -8.17 -79.25
CA SER A 676 42.70 -7.90 -80.71
C SER A 676 44.03 -8.34 -81.33
N ASN A 677 45.02 -8.78 -80.55
CA ASN A 677 46.43 -9.00 -80.95
C ASN A 677 47.16 -7.76 -81.54
N GLN A 678 46.54 -6.57 -81.55
CA GLN A 678 47.18 -5.34 -82.02
C GLN A 678 48.00 -4.67 -80.91
N PRO A 679 49.23 -4.19 -81.17
CA PRO A 679 50.03 -3.52 -80.16
C PRO A 679 49.44 -2.15 -79.77
N ILE A 680 49.34 -1.89 -78.46
CA ILE A 680 48.97 -0.56 -77.95
C ILE A 680 50.21 0.32 -77.92
N LYS A 681 50.17 1.44 -78.64
CA LYS A 681 51.29 2.39 -78.71
C LYS A 681 51.28 3.34 -77.53
N GLU A 682 50.12 3.94 -77.29
CA GLU A 682 49.95 5.05 -76.37
C GLU A 682 48.56 5.02 -75.77
N VAL A 683 48.45 5.46 -74.52
CA VAL A 683 47.18 5.69 -73.84
C VAL A 683 47.17 7.07 -73.23
N GLU A 684 46.01 7.73 -73.34
CA GLU A 684 45.76 9.06 -72.79
C GLU A 684 44.56 9.01 -71.85
N ILE A 685 44.69 9.64 -70.69
CA ILE A 685 43.59 9.89 -69.76
C ILE A 685 43.14 11.34 -69.93
N LEU A 686 41.86 11.55 -70.14
CA LEU A 686 41.24 12.86 -70.27
C LEU A 686 40.14 13.06 -69.22
N SER A 687 39.96 14.31 -68.81
CA SER A 687 38.80 14.72 -68.00
C SER A 687 37.50 14.63 -68.81
N MET A 688 36.35 14.79 -68.14
CA MET A 688 35.04 14.84 -68.80
C MET A 688 34.95 15.97 -69.85
N ASP A 689 35.64 17.08 -69.63
CA ASP A 689 35.65 18.23 -70.53
C ASP A 689 36.64 18.06 -71.71
N GLY A 690 37.29 16.89 -71.81
CA GLY A 690 38.21 16.55 -72.88
C GLY A 690 39.63 17.10 -72.69
N GLN A 691 39.96 17.66 -71.52
CA GLN A 691 41.32 18.09 -71.20
C GLN A 691 42.22 16.88 -71.00
N LEU A 692 43.37 16.84 -71.68
CA LEU A 692 44.38 15.79 -71.49
C LEU A 692 45.00 15.91 -70.10
N LEU A 693 44.82 14.88 -69.27
CA LEU A 693 45.36 14.82 -67.91
C LEU A 693 46.68 14.06 -67.85
N ARG A 694 46.81 13.01 -68.66
CA ARG A 694 48.01 12.17 -68.70
C ARG A 694 48.13 11.47 -70.05
N SER A 695 49.33 11.43 -70.62
CA SER A 695 49.66 10.55 -71.75
C SER A 695 50.84 9.65 -71.40
N MET A 696 50.83 8.41 -71.89
CA MET A 696 51.94 7.47 -71.71
C MET A 696 52.03 6.46 -72.85
N ARG A 697 53.27 6.13 -73.25
CA ARG A 697 53.53 4.98 -74.12
C ARG A 697 53.19 3.69 -73.39
N PHE A 698 52.47 2.79 -74.05
CA PHE A 698 51.86 1.61 -73.43
C PHE A 698 52.48 0.27 -73.89
N ALA A 699 53.55 0.32 -74.68
CA ALA A 699 54.26 -0.87 -75.13
C ALA A 699 54.72 -1.74 -73.93
N ASN A 700 54.31 -3.02 -73.92
CA ASN A 700 54.61 -4.03 -72.91
C ASN A 700 54.06 -3.77 -71.48
N ARG A 701 52.96 -3.02 -71.35
CA ARG A 701 52.26 -2.81 -70.07
C ARG A 701 50.85 -3.42 -70.08
N GLU A 702 50.40 -3.92 -68.93
CA GLU A 702 49.04 -4.47 -68.74
C GLU A 702 48.15 -3.56 -67.86
N SER A 703 48.72 -2.52 -67.24
CA SER A 703 48.03 -1.68 -66.26
C SER A 703 48.49 -0.22 -66.25
N ILE A 704 47.62 0.63 -65.74
CA ILE A 704 47.77 2.07 -65.56
C ILE A 704 47.51 2.40 -64.09
N ASN A 705 48.43 3.11 -63.44
CA ASN A 705 48.17 3.67 -62.11
C ASN A 705 47.35 4.96 -62.24
N VAL A 706 46.22 4.99 -61.55
CA VAL A 706 45.25 6.10 -61.52
C VAL A 706 44.98 6.60 -60.09
N SER A 707 45.76 6.18 -59.08
CA SER A 707 45.55 6.56 -57.67
C SER A 707 45.64 8.06 -57.43
N GLU A 708 46.39 8.78 -58.27
CA GLU A 708 46.57 10.24 -58.18
C GLU A 708 45.42 11.04 -58.82
N LEU A 709 44.49 10.38 -59.51
CA LEU A 709 43.30 11.06 -60.04
C LEU A 709 42.27 11.25 -58.92
N PRO A 710 41.59 12.41 -58.84
CA PRO A 710 40.48 12.58 -57.92
C PRO A 710 39.31 11.66 -58.32
N SER A 711 38.46 11.33 -57.36
CA SER A 711 37.23 10.57 -57.61
C SER A 711 36.37 11.29 -58.65
N GLY A 712 35.91 10.57 -59.66
CA GLY A 712 35.21 11.16 -60.79
C GLY A 712 35.30 10.36 -62.09
N LEU A 713 34.76 10.93 -63.15
CA LEU A 713 34.65 10.26 -64.44
C LEU A 713 35.71 10.72 -65.45
N PHE A 714 36.33 9.76 -66.13
CA PHE A 714 37.43 10.00 -67.07
C PHE A 714 37.24 9.23 -68.38
N TYR A 715 37.91 9.71 -69.44
CA TYR A 715 38.05 9.01 -70.70
C TYR A 715 39.48 8.48 -70.87
N LEU A 716 39.60 7.23 -71.29
CA LEU A 716 40.85 6.60 -71.68
C LEU A 716 40.86 6.45 -73.22
N ARG A 717 41.71 7.21 -73.90
CA ARG A 717 42.02 7.03 -75.33
C ARG A 717 43.16 6.05 -75.49
N ILE A 718 43.00 5.06 -76.36
CA ILE A 718 43.95 3.98 -76.63
C ILE A 718 44.31 4.06 -78.11
N TYR A 719 45.59 4.27 -78.41
CA TYR A 719 46.10 4.40 -79.77
C TYR A 719 46.74 3.09 -80.23
N THR A 720 46.25 2.56 -81.36
CA THR A 720 46.77 1.36 -82.02
C THR A 720 47.18 1.69 -83.47
N ASP A 721 47.76 0.73 -84.19
CA ASP A 721 48.06 0.89 -85.62
C ASP A 721 46.80 1.14 -86.47
N ASP A 722 45.66 0.61 -86.04
CA ASP A 722 44.41 0.63 -86.79
C ASP A 722 43.45 1.76 -86.39
N GLY A 723 43.87 2.65 -85.48
CA GLY A 723 43.10 3.83 -85.08
C GLY A 723 43.09 4.09 -83.57
N VAL A 724 42.12 4.92 -83.14
CA VAL A 724 41.98 5.37 -81.75
C VAL A 724 40.68 4.82 -81.16
N ILE A 725 40.78 4.25 -79.97
CA ILE A 725 39.67 3.66 -79.23
C ILE A 725 39.46 4.47 -77.96
N VAL A 726 38.21 4.80 -77.63
CA VAL A 726 37.89 5.57 -76.41
C VAL A 726 37.09 4.70 -75.45
N LYS A 727 37.55 4.61 -74.20
CA LYS A 727 36.86 3.94 -73.09
C LYS A 727 36.57 4.97 -72.00
N LYS A 728 35.52 4.72 -71.20
CA LYS A 728 35.13 5.59 -70.08
C LYS A 728 35.31 4.80 -68.79
N PHE A 729 35.89 5.42 -67.76
CA PHE A 729 36.05 4.79 -66.45
C PHE A 729 35.77 5.76 -65.30
N VAL A 730 35.32 5.20 -64.18
CA VAL A 730 35.05 5.90 -62.91
C VAL A 730 36.22 5.63 -61.97
N LYS A 731 36.75 6.68 -61.38
CA LYS A 731 37.70 6.64 -60.27
C LYS A 731 36.92 6.81 -58.96
N ASP A 732 37.06 5.87 -58.05
CA ASP A 732 36.48 5.93 -56.70
C ASP A 732 37.32 6.77 -55.74
#